data_AF-A0A8J7QS27-F1
#
_entry.id   AF-A0A8J7QS27-F1
#
_cell.length_a   1.000
_cell.length_b   1.000
_cell.length_c   1.000
_cell.angle_alpha   90.00
_cell.angle_beta   90.00
_cell.angle_gamma   90.00
#
_symmetry.space_group_name_H-M   'P 1'
#
loop_
_entity.id
_entity.type
_entity.pdbx_description
1 polymer ?
#
loop_
_entity_poly.entity_id
_entity_poly.type
_entity_poly.pdbx_seq_one_letter_code
_entity_poly.pdbx_strand_id
1 'polypeptide(L)'
;MNTLPAFSACYRFDDTDFIVKNLVTAPGDTLLAEALPPATTPVPGALPVAIKYSPQLGTRVFMLSGRNLSISDSNGSTPLGTLHADFLTLADTGSRLIFMTKLGPWIVDYDLSTDKINVIGERPVYPSISFRAVSRPALSSRVPQVTFKGSYTHWAGPLDESDRRALAASVTDACDRCFTSAASDDCYAAPVLAWYHLLDAQGRVLYRSSPVLVEPDGFDSPLSCDVNVNQSGGSYISTVNASLSVPVFGLTVVVPPRVSSDWRDAVRARVFWSRPLSRSRVNSPLDMTFAGTSAAPVLRLSIPQNPGFGSMVMGLLDRIEEKDCDSCVIDLSYFSGAASQESVFAIGPSKVMSAALCDSYLRAISTRNPSPDAMLRWAAPHAFSAATACVDGDMVTWGDITSLNALPQGVSAWATAVAASEPWSAMVRVTIASDDGSDDEILSFEESGSANAPVKLSQLISYPHPAARLIEIEITRPSGTSRLTLPLTPGVSSSAIFSSNLFVPASQPSAAILVRRNFRRHPGLILPALFADPLAPVSALEATSGTIAAITPASRSSSSWDFARRHLYIFGSAGIHAVAVSAAMKAVSAHLIDSRSVVSARHVAWSPDGVYALSGRNLLSVGGSRAKVIADSVSASAIGWCGSTGRLYCVTGATLLRVRSPDGSWHSSVLPGSAQYSVIGDGHRLLLCSATHILAPPGVPASQVDVRWQRRLRLARSGVPLALRGVEVHLVSSSAQLTVSLYGDNGSRCLSLIASVEVDGSVDAPLLLPVIFPCPFIYFSVSIEGTVAAGSALSAVNLVY
;
A
#
# COMPACT_ATOMS: atom_id res chain seq x y z
N MET A 1 35.93 12.62 -23.65
CA MET A 1 36.03 11.99 -22.32
C MET A 1 34.97 12.58 -21.42
N ASN A 2 34.05 11.75 -20.93
CA ASN A 2 33.30 12.09 -19.73
C ASN A 2 34.02 11.41 -18.57
N THR A 3 34.63 12.22 -17.71
CA THR A 3 35.16 11.78 -16.42
C THR A 3 33.98 11.52 -15.50
N LEU A 4 33.82 10.31 -14.99
CA LEU A 4 32.91 10.08 -13.87
C LEU A 4 33.77 10.20 -12.62
N PRO A 5 33.69 11.32 -11.89
CA PRO A 5 34.33 11.35 -10.59
C PRO A 5 33.73 10.23 -9.73
N ALA A 6 34.54 9.63 -8.86
CA ALA A 6 34.07 8.52 -8.01
C ALA A 6 32.86 8.94 -7.16
N PHE A 7 32.72 10.25 -6.87
CA PHE A 7 31.56 10.80 -6.15
C PHE A 7 30.91 12.11 -6.66
N SER A 8 31.47 12.93 -7.58
CA SER A 8 30.88 14.27 -7.80
C SER A 8 29.47 14.31 -8.45
N ALA A 9 28.54 14.87 -7.67
CA ALA A 9 27.37 15.70 -8.01
C ALA A 9 26.37 15.23 -9.08
N CYS A 10 25.74 14.07 -8.88
CA CYS A 10 24.31 13.95 -9.15
C CYS A 10 23.56 14.05 -7.82
N TYR A 11 23.23 15.27 -7.40
CA TYR A 11 22.38 15.57 -6.21
C TYR A 11 20.91 15.12 -6.37
N ARG A 12 20.64 14.07 -7.15
CA ARG A 12 19.34 13.42 -7.26
C ARG A 12 19.54 11.93 -7.13
N PHE A 13 19.68 11.49 -5.89
CA PHE A 13 19.89 10.09 -5.50
C PHE A 13 18.61 9.25 -5.53
N ASP A 14 17.64 9.65 -6.35
CA ASP A 14 16.57 8.76 -6.83
C ASP A 14 17.10 7.80 -7.93
N ASP A 15 18.39 7.87 -8.27
CA ASP A 15 19.02 7.03 -9.28
C ASP A 15 19.30 5.64 -8.71
N THR A 16 18.33 4.72 -8.85
CA THR A 16 18.41 3.28 -8.50
C THR A 16 19.58 2.52 -9.14
N ASP A 17 20.31 3.21 -10.01
CA ASP A 17 21.27 2.73 -10.98
C ASP A 17 22.73 3.00 -10.50
N PHE A 18 22.91 3.55 -9.29
CA PHE A 18 24.20 3.74 -8.62
C PHE A 18 24.31 2.90 -7.34
N ILE A 19 25.29 1.99 -7.28
CA ILE A 19 25.54 1.11 -6.14
C ILE A 19 26.96 1.36 -5.65
N VAL A 20 27.12 1.66 -4.37
CA VAL A 20 28.42 1.71 -3.69
C VAL A 20 28.32 0.87 -2.43
N LYS A 21 29.21 -0.08 -2.24
CA LYS A 21 29.35 -0.89 -1.03
C LYS A 21 30.78 -0.80 -0.55
N ASN A 22 30.93 -0.48 0.74
CA ASN A 22 32.18 -0.55 1.50
C ASN A 22 33.30 0.41 1.03
N LEU A 23 32.89 1.55 0.48
CA LEU A 23 33.74 2.54 -0.18
C LEU A 23 33.35 3.95 0.27
N VAL A 24 34.01 4.47 1.30
CA VAL A 24 33.64 5.71 2.02
C VAL A 24 34.26 6.94 1.39
N THR A 25 33.50 8.02 1.32
CA THR A 25 33.93 9.31 0.81
C THR A 25 35.05 9.89 1.68
N ALA A 26 36.17 10.20 1.05
CA ALA A 26 37.29 10.94 1.63
C ALA A 26 37.40 12.33 1.01
N PRO A 27 38.18 13.25 1.60
CA PRO A 27 38.41 14.58 1.03
C PRO A 27 38.90 14.50 -0.43
N GLY A 28 38.26 15.22 -1.35
CA GLY A 28 38.61 15.25 -2.77
C GLY A 28 37.89 14.24 -3.67
N ASP A 29 36.61 13.94 -3.41
CA ASP A 29 35.72 13.07 -4.22
C ASP A 29 36.25 11.64 -4.47
N THR A 30 37.12 11.17 -3.58
CA THR A 30 37.70 9.82 -3.64
C THR A 30 36.95 8.88 -2.71
N LEU A 31 36.75 7.63 -3.14
CA LEU A 31 36.16 6.58 -2.33
C LEU A 31 37.25 5.68 -1.76
N LEU A 32 37.29 5.51 -0.44
CA LEU A 32 38.22 4.67 0.30
C LEU A 32 37.58 3.37 0.76
N ALA A 33 38.26 2.25 0.51
CA ALA A 33 37.84 0.96 1.02
C ALA A 33 38.01 0.90 2.55
N GLU A 34 36.90 0.99 3.28
CA GLU A 34 36.92 0.97 4.74
C GLU A 34 36.69 -0.46 5.24
N ALA A 35 37.61 -0.94 6.09
CA ALA A 35 37.38 -2.14 6.87
C ALA A 35 36.20 -1.94 7.82
N LEU A 36 35.63 -3.03 8.33
CA LEU A 36 34.60 -2.93 9.37
C LEU A 36 35.12 -2.06 10.54
N PRO A 37 34.27 -1.21 11.15
CA PRO A 37 34.70 -0.39 12.27
C PRO A 37 35.33 -1.28 13.35
N PRO A 38 36.45 -0.85 14.00
CA PRO A 38 37.02 -1.58 15.12
C PRO A 38 35.93 -1.76 16.18
N ALA A 39 35.79 -2.99 16.68
CA ALA A 39 34.73 -3.45 17.57
C ALA A 39 34.06 -2.33 18.39
N THR A 40 32.94 -1.80 17.91
CA THR A 40 32.11 -0.89 18.70
C THR A 40 31.52 -1.70 19.84
N THR A 41 31.65 -1.23 21.09
CA THR A 41 30.98 -1.87 22.23
C THR A 41 29.46 -1.79 22.00
N PRO A 42 28.79 -2.92 21.71
CA PRO A 42 27.36 -2.90 21.48
C PRO A 42 26.64 -2.50 22.78
N VAL A 43 25.42 -1.99 22.64
CA VAL A 43 24.51 -1.85 23.78
C VAL A 43 24.26 -3.25 24.35
N PRO A 44 24.52 -3.50 25.65
CA PRO A 44 24.33 -4.82 26.24
C PRO A 44 22.92 -5.38 25.97
N GLY A 45 22.85 -6.58 25.40
CA GLY A 45 21.59 -7.26 25.07
C GLY A 45 20.95 -6.85 23.73
N ALA A 46 21.59 -5.99 22.94
CA ALA A 46 21.09 -5.63 21.61
C ALA A 46 21.44 -6.68 20.54
N LEU A 47 20.50 -6.95 19.65
CA LEU A 47 20.66 -7.85 18.49
C LEU A 47 20.76 -7.03 17.20
N PRO A 48 21.68 -7.35 16.29
CA PRO A 48 21.70 -6.73 14.97
C PRO A 48 20.49 -7.20 14.15
N VAL A 49 19.84 -6.28 13.47
CA VAL A 49 18.65 -6.57 12.64
C VAL A 49 18.78 -6.10 11.20
N ALA A 50 19.70 -5.16 10.92
CA ALA A 50 20.01 -4.73 9.56
C ALA A 50 21.46 -4.23 9.45
N ILE A 51 22.03 -4.32 8.25
CA ILE A 51 23.28 -3.68 7.88
C ILE A 51 22.99 -2.72 6.73
N LYS A 52 23.45 -1.48 6.86
CA LYS A 52 23.39 -0.46 5.82
C LYS A 52 24.77 0.07 5.51
N TYR A 53 24.93 0.48 4.27
CA TYR A 53 26.12 1.17 3.83
C TYR A 53 25.83 2.67 3.68
N SER A 54 26.72 3.47 4.25
CA SER A 54 26.72 4.92 4.17
C SER A 54 28.01 5.37 3.47
N PRO A 55 27.90 6.15 2.38
CA PRO A 55 29.08 6.74 1.76
C PRO A 55 29.86 7.64 2.72
N GLN A 56 29.26 8.26 3.73
CA GLN A 56 29.98 9.16 4.65
C GLN A 56 30.44 8.47 5.94
N LEU A 57 29.61 7.57 6.48
CA LEU A 57 29.79 6.96 7.81
C LEU A 57 30.20 5.49 7.75
N GLY A 58 30.37 4.94 6.55
CA GLY A 58 30.78 3.55 6.36
C GLY A 58 29.68 2.56 6.71
N THR A 59 30.04 1.51 7.44
CA THR A 59 29.08 0.46 7.81
C THR A 59 28.22 0.91 8.98
N ARG A 60 26.90 0.92 8.78
CA ARG A 60 25.92 1.24 9.83
C ARG A 60 25.13 -0.02 10.18
N VAL A 61 25.05 -0.35 11.46
CA VAL A 61 24.34 -1.53 11.95
C VAL A 61 23.12 -1.10 12.76
N PHE A 62 21.95 -1.56 12.36
CA PHE A 62 20.72 -1.36 13.12
C PHE A 62 20.66 -2.41 14.23
N MET A 63 20.56 -1.93 15.46
CA MET A 63 20.62 -2.72 16.68
C MET A 63 19.30 -2.58 17.45
N LEU A 64 18.72 -3.72 17.84
CA LEU A 64 17.47 -3.79 18.57
C LEU A 64 17.71 -4.33 19.99
N SER A 65 17.39 -3.54 21.01
CA SER A 65 17.39 -3.98 22.41
C SER A 65 15.96 -3.98 22.96
N GLY A 66 15.36 -5.16 23.07
CA GLY A 66 13.93 -5.31 23.30
C GLY A 66 13.13 -4.70 22.14
N ARG A 67 12.47 -3.56 22.39
CA ARG A 67 11.76 -2.78 21.35
C ARG A 67 12.49 -1.51 20.93
N ASN A 68 13.62 -1.18 21.56
CA ASN A 68 14.35 0.05 21.27
C ASN A 68 15.28 -0.16 20.08
N LEU A 69 15.08 0.62 19.02
CA LEU A 69 15.90 0.62 17.82
C LEU A 69 16.96 1.72 17.93
N SER A 70 18.20 1.34 17.63
CA SER A 70 19.35 2.24 17.55
C SER A 70 20.15 1.93 16.29
N ILE A 71 20.94 2.90 15.85
CA ILE A 71 21.92 2.71 14.79
C ILE A 71 23.31 2.90 15.36
N SER A 72 24.21 1.98 15.06
CA SER A 72 25.62 2.02 15.48
C SER A 72 26.51 2.14 14.26
N ASP A 73 27.38 3.15 14.25
CA ASP A 73 28.35 3.42 13.20
C ASP A 73 29.68 3.91 13.79
N SER A 74 30.60 4.41 12.96
CA SER A 74 31.92 4.88 13.40
C SER A 74 31.87 6.03 14.40
N ASN A 75 30.76 6.78 14.47
CA ASN A 75 30.57 7.88 15.40
C ASN A 75 29.91 7.46 16.72
N GLY A 76 29.53 6.18 16.87
CA GLY A 76 28.90 5.63 18.06
C GLY A 76 27.47 5.14 17.83
N SER A 77 26.69 5.03 18.91
CA SER A 77 25.31 4.50 18.86
C SER A 77 24.30 5.61 19.09
N THR A 78 23.35 5.77 18.15
CA THR A 78 22.28 6.78 18.21
C THR A 78 20.91 6.10 18.30
N PRO A 79 20.05 6.44 19.29
CA PRO A 79 18.70 5.91 19.36
C PRO A 79 17.80 6.49 18.25
N LEU A 80 16.99 5.64 17.62
CA LEU A 80 16.05 6.03 16.57
C LEU A 80 14.60 6.08 17.08
N GLY A 81 14.22 5.16 17.97
CA GLY A 81 12.86 5.11 18.52
C GLY A 81 12.53 3.75 19.14
N THR A 82 11.26 3.58 19.51
CA THR A 82 10.75 2.34 20.10
C THR A 82 9.69 1.75 19.18
N LEU A 83 9.85 0.47 18.84
CA LEU A 83 8.85 -0.31 18.11
C LEU A 83 7.58 -0.44 18.95
N HIS A 84 6.42 -0.35 18.30
CA HIS A 84 5.12 -0.43 18.98
C HIS A 84 4.80 -1.85 19.49
N ALA A 85 5.44 -2.88 18.93
CA ALA A 85 5.36 -4.26 19.41
C ALA A 85 6.64 -5.06 19.17
N ASP A 86 6.64 -6.35 19.52
CA ASP A 86 7.77 -7.26 19.32
C ASP A 86 8.14 -7.36 17.83
N PHE A 87 9.44 -7.24 17.54
CA PHE A 87 10.03 -7.41 16.21
C PHE A 87 9.87 -8.85 15.71
N LEU A 88 9.54 -8.99 14.42
CA LEU A 88 9.40 -10.26 13.74
C LEU A 88 10.42 -10.42 12.61
N THR A 89 10.43 -9.46 11.68
CA THR A 89 11.32 -9.47 10.52
C THR A 89 11.51 -8.07 9.95
N LEU A 90 12.39 -7.94 8.96
CA LEU A 90 12.71 -6.69 8.28
C LEU A 90 12.69 -6.91 6.77
N ALA A 91 12.11 -5.96 6.03
CA ALA A 91 12.42 -5.78 4.61
C ALA A 91 13.25 -4.50 4.43
N ASP A 92 14.36 -4.63 3.71
CA ASP A 92 15.19 -3.51 3.30
C ASP A 92 14.99 -3.22 1.80
N THR A 93 14.35 -2.10 1.51
CA THR A 93 14.11 -1.61 0.15
C THR A 93 15.09 -0.51 -0.27
N GLY A 94 16.31 -0.49 0.30
CA GLY A 94 17.32 0.51 -0.03
C GLY A 94 17.05 1.85 0.64
N SER A 95 16.05 2.60 0.17
CA SER A 95 15.65 3.90 0.72
C SER A 95 14.69 3.80 1.90
N ARG A 96 14.13 2.62 2.16
CA ARG A 96 13.17 2.39 3.25
C ARG A 96 13.39 1.03 3.92
N LEU A 97 13.43 1.06 5.24
CA LEU A 97 13.51 -0.10 6.12
C LEU A 97 12.15 -0.29 6.80
N ILE A 98 11.59 -1.50 6.67
CA ILE A 98 10.26 -1.83 7.19
C ILE A 98 10.40 -2.92 8.24
N PHE A 99 10.39 -2.49 9.50
CA PHE A 99 10.44 -3.37 10.66
C PHE A 99 9.05 -3.91 10.91
N MET A 100 8.85 -5.20 10.63
CA MET A 100 7.57 -5.85 10.88
C MET A 100 7.49 -6.24 12.35
N THR A 101 6.40 -5.85 13.01
CA THR A 101 6.13 -6.18 14.41
C THR A 101 4.83 -6.97 14.52
N LYS A 102 4.51 -7.54 15.70
CA LYS A 102 3.20 -8.18 15.94
C LYS A 102 1.99 -7.28 15.69
N LEU A 103 2.16 -5.95 15.77
CA LEU A 103 1.12 -4.96 15.51
C LEU A 103 1.27 -4.28 14.15
N GLY A 104 2.05 -4.85 13.24
CA GLY A 104 2.21 -4.37 11.87
C GLY A 104 3.53 -3.62 11.63
N PRO A 105 3.64 -2.90 10.50
CA PRO A 105 4.89 -2.29 10.07
C PRO A 105 5.26 -1.05 10.89
N TRP A 106 6.55 -0.89 11.14
CA TRP A 106 7.19 0.30 11.69
C TRP A 106 8.29 0.75 10.73
N ILE A 107 8.25 2.00 10.27
CA ILE A 107 8.94 2.42 9.06
C ILE A 107 10.05 3.45 9.36
N VAL A 108 11.19 3.24 8.72
CA VAL A 108 12.30 4.20 8.65
C VAL A 108 12.62 4.50 7.20
N ASP A 109 12.57 5.77 6.84
CA ASP A 109 13.13 6.24 5.59
C ASP A 109 14.61 6.57 5.78
N TYR A 110 15.41 6.07 4.85
CA TYR A 110 16.85 6.25 4.81
C TYR A 110 17.21 6.98 3.52
N ASP A 111 17.61 8.23 3.66
CA ASP A 111 18.14 8.99 2.54
C ASP A 111 19.60 8.57 2.31
N LEU A 112 19.83 7.73 1.31
CA LEU A 112 21.15 7.25 0.90
C LEU A 112 22.11 8.38 0.48
N SER A 113 21.59 9.58 0.16
CA SER A 113 22.40 10.71 -0.30
C SER A 113 22.98 11.56 0.81
N THR A 114 22.15 11.84 1.81
CA THR A 114 22.49 12.73 2.91
C THR A 114 22.79 11.96 4.19
N ASP A 115 22.69 10.63 4.15
CA ASP A 115 22.74 9.73 5.31
C ASP A 115 21.73 10.07 6.41
N LYS A 116 20.72 10.88 6.06
CA LYS A 116 19.64 11.28 6.97
C LYS A 116 18.66 10.14 7.15
N ILE A 117 18.30 9.95 8.41
CA ILE A 117 17.31 8.98 8.83
C ILE A 117 16.06 9.75 9.22
N ASN A 118 14.94 9.43 8.57
CA ASN A 118 13.63 9.93 8.94
C ASN A 118 12.79 8.79 9.51
N VAL A 119 12.54 8.84 10.81
CA VAL A 119 11.70 7.84 11.48
C VAL A 119 10.25 8.23 11.26
N ILE A 120 9.55 7.43 10.44
CA ILE A 120 8.09 7.55 10.29
C ILE A 120 7.41 6.93 11.51
N GLY A 121 7.91 5.77 11.94
CA GLY A 121 7.40 5.05 13.10
C GLY A 121 6.24 4.12 12.77
N GLU A 122 5.32 3.96 13.72
CA GLU A 122 4.05 3.28 13.46
C GLU A 122 3.17 4.15 12.56
N ARG A 123 2.29 3.53 11.77
CA ARG A 123 1.33 4.30 10.97
C ARG A 123 0.43 5.10 11.91
N PRO A 124 0.34 6.44 11.77
CA PRO A 124 -0.54 7.23 12.59
C PRO A 124 -2.01 6.93 12.26
N VAL A 125 -2.89 7.30 13.18
CA VAL A 125 -4.32 7.38 12.85
C VAL A 125 -4.54 8.68 12.09
N TYR A 126 -4.87 8.57 10.80
CA TYR A 126 -5.22 9.72 9.99
C TYR A 126 -6.61 10.25 10.40
N PRO A 127 -6.79 11.56 10.58
CA PRO A 127 -8.09 12.11 10.90
C PRO A 127 -8.99 12.20 9.66
N SER A 128 -10.27 12.35 9.94
CA SER A 128 -11.36 12.19 8.99
C SER A 128 -11.49 13.36 8.00
N ILE A 129 -11.39 13.10 6.70
CA ILE A 129 -11.97 13.99 5.67
C ILE A 129 -13.47 13.68 5.56
N SER A 130 -14.31 14.71 5.56
CA SER A 130 -15.78 14.56 5.50
C SER A 130 -16.36 15.12 4.21
N PHE A 131 -17.55 14.62 3.84
CA PHE A 131 -18.28 15.05 2.65
C PHE A 131 -19.63 15.63 3.06
N ARG A 132 -19.90 16.89 2.70
CA ARG A 132 -21.12 17.60 3.12
C ARG A 132 -21.94 18.03 1.90
N ALA A 133 -23.26 17.90 2.03
CA ALA A 133 -24.22 18.41 1.06
C ALA A 133 -24.55 19.87 1.40
N VAL A 134 -24.32 20.78 0.44
CA VAL A 134 -24.69 22.19 0.55
C VAL A 134 -26.03 22.39 -0.14
N SER A 135 -27.05 22.82 0.63
CA SER A 135 -28.39 23.07 0.09
C SER A 135 -28.36 24.13 -1.01
N ARG A 136 -29.10 23.87 -2.09
CA ARG A 136 -29.28 24.78 -3.23
C ARG A 136 -30.78 24.89 -3.54
N PRO A 137 -31.24 26.02 -4.10
CA PRO A 137 -32.63 26.16 -4.54
C PRO A 137 -32.99 25.05 -5.53
N ALA A 138 -34.16 24.43 -5.36
CA ALA A 138 -34.64 23.40 -6.28
C ALA A 138 -34.79 23.96 -7.71
N LEU A 139 -34.44 23.15 -8.70
CA LEU A 139 -34.58 23.51 -10.11
C LEU A 139 -35.93 23.05 -10.63
N SER A 140 -36.61 23.95 -11.36
CA SER A 140 -37.94 23.71 -11.89
C SER A 140 -37.94 23.76 -13.41
N SER A 141 -38.65 22.82 -14.04
CA SER A 141 -38.79 22.72 -15.49
C SER A 141 -40.26 22.57 -15.87
N ARG A 142 -40.63 23.20 -16.99
CA ARG A 142 -42.01 23.19 -17.48
C ARG A 142 -42.39 21.79 -17.95
N VAL A 143 -43.55 21.31 -17.49
CA VAL A 143 -44.29 20.18 -18.06
C VAL A 143 -45.34 20.77 -19.02
N PRO A 144 -45.19 20.56 -20.35
CA PRO A 144 -46.11 21.14 -21.33
C PRO A 144 -47.51 20.52 -21.23
N GLN A 145 -48.51 21.28 -21.66
CA GLN A 145 -49.86 20.78 -21.89
C GLN A 145 -49.86 19.59 -22.85
N VAL A 146 -50.61 18.54 -22.49
CA VAL A 146 -50.88 17.37 -23.32
C VAL A 146 -52.36 17.36 -23.66
N THR A 147 -52.68 17.32 -24.94
CA THR A 147 -54.08 17.14 -25.40
C THR A 147 -54.40 15.66 -25.44
N PHE A 148 -55.51 15.28 -24.82
CA PHE A 148 -55.96 13.91 -24.78
C PHE A 148 -56.56 13.49 -26.12
N LYS A 149 -56.20 12.28 -26.57
CA LYS A 149 -56.78 11.64 -27.75
C LYS A 149 -57.96 10.75 -27.34
N GLY A 150 -57.99 10.29 -26.10
CA GLY A 150 -59.09 9.52 -25.54
C GLY A 150 -60.32 10.38 -25.22
N SER A 151 -61.47 9.72 -25.14
CA SER A 151 -62.74 10.35 -24.76
C SER A 151 -63.05 10.06 -23.30
N TYR A 152 -62.91 11.08 -22.46
CA TYR A 152 -63.09 10.95 -21.01
C TYR A 152 -64.26 11.79 -20.52
N THR A 153 -65.46 11.21 -20.42
CA THR A 153 -66.68 11.86 -19.90
C THR A 153 -66.88 11.64 -18.40
N HIS A 154 -66.37 10.52 -17.88
CA HIS A 154 -66.34 10.18 -16.47
C HIS A 154 -64.96 9.62 -16.13
N TRP A 155 -64.27 10.21 -15.16
CA TRP A 155 -62.88 9.85 -14.86
C TRP A 155 -62.81 8.79 -13.75
N ALA A 156 -63.10 7.53 -14.12
CA ALA A 156 -63.17 6.40 -13.20
C ALA A 156 -62.17 5.27 -13.53
N GLY A 157 -61.26 5.48 -14.48
CA GLY A 157 -60.33 4.46 -14.96
C GLY A 157 -58.98 5.04 -15.37
N PRO A 158 -57.98 4.17 -15.67
CA PRO A 158 -56.70 4.63 -16.17
C PRO A 158 -56.88 5.36 -17.51
N LEU A 159 -56.04 6.37 -17.74
CA LEU A 159 -55.90 7.01 -19.04
C LEU A 159 -55.61 5.98 -20.13
N ASP A 160 -56.04 6.27 -21.35
CA ASP A 160 -55.64 5.47 -22.50
C ASP A 160 -54.12 5.48 -22.62
N GLU A 161 -53.58 4.36 -23.07
CA GLU A 161 -52.15 4.10 -23.09
C GLU A 161 -51.36 5.15 -23.92
N SER A 162 -51.96 5.71 -24.98
CA SER A 162 -51.32 6.79 -25.75
C SER A 162 -51.17 8.08 -24.94
N ASP A 163 -52.20 8.45 -24.18
CA ASP A 163 -52.25 9.70 -23.41
C ASP A 163 -51.38 9.57 -22.16
N ARG A 164 -51.38 8.37 -21.54
CA ARG A 164 -50.45 8.01 -20.47
C ARG A 164 -48.99 8.14 -20.91
N ARG A 165 -48.65 7.62 -22.09
CA ARG A 165 -47.28 7.74 -22.66
C ARG A 165 -46.90 9.19 -22.97
N ALA A 166 -47.82 9.99 -23.50
CA ALA A 166 -47.56 11.39 -23.80
C ALA A 166 -47.29 12.23 -22.54
N LEU A 167 -48.05 11.98 -21.46
CA LEU A 167 -47.80 12.61 -20.15
C LEU A 167 -46.48 12.14 -19.54
N ALA A 168 -46.20 10.83 -19.56
CA ALA A 168 -44.96 10.27 -19.04
C ALA A 168 -43.74 10.87 -19.76
N ALA A 169 -43.75 10.95 -21.09
CA ALA A 169 -42.69 11.60 -21.86
C ALA A 169 -42.50 13.07 -21.47
N SER A 170 -43.59 13.81 -21.30
CA SER A 170 -43.54 15.24 -20.92
C SER A 170 -42.92 15.47 -19.54
N VAL A 171 -43.22 14.60 -18.57
CA VAL A 171 -42.67 14.66 -17.20
C VAL A 171 -41.20 14.20 -17.18
N THR A 172 -40.88 13.12 -17.88
CA THR A 172 -39.50 12.62 -18.01
C THR A 172 -38.59 13.65 -18.67
N ASP A 173 -39.03 14.29 -19.76
CA ASP A 173 -38.28 15.36 -20.42
C ASP A 173 -38.08 16.58 -19.49
N ALA A 174 -39.08 16.93 -18.68
CA ALA A 174 -38.95 18.00 -17.70
C ALA A 174 -37.91 17.64 -16.62
N CYS A 175 -37.91 16.40 -16.13
CA CYS A 175 -36.95 15.87 -15.17
C CYS A 175 -35.53 15.87 -15.75
N ASP A 176 -35.36 15.38 -16.97
CA ASP A 176 -34.07 15.36 -17.67
C ASP A 176 -33.50 16.77 -17.87
N ARG A 177 -34.34 17.76 -18.18
CA ARG A 177 -33.93 19.18 -18.23
C ARG A 177 -33.43 19.66 -16.87
N CYS A 178 -34.12 19.37 -15.76
CA CYS A 178 -33.67 19.75 -14.43
C CYS A 178 -32.31 19.11 -14.07
N PHE A 179 -32.11 17.82 -14.37
CA PHE A 179 -30.83 17.14 -14.13
C PHE A 179 -29.69 17.73 -14.97
N THR A 180 -29.96 18.04 -16.24
CA THR A 180 -29.00 18.67 -17.15
C THR A 180 -28.62 20.09 -16.69
N SER A 181 -29.61 20.88 -16.26
CA SER A 181 -29.39 22.20 -15.68
C SER A 181 -28.62 22.14 -14.37
N ALA A 182 -28.94 21.19 -13.48
CA ALA A 182 -28.22 21.01 -12.22
C ALA A 182 -26.72 20.80 -12.47
N ALA A 183 -26.38 19.91 -13.39
CA ALA A 183 -24.97 19.65 -13.70
C ALA A 183 -24.28 20.85 -14.37
N SER A 184 -25.02 21.68 -15.11
CA SER A 184 -24.50 22.92 -15.70
C SER A 184 -24.24 24.01 -14.63
N ASP A 185 -24.96 23.95 -13.51
CA ASP A 185 -24.83 24.84 -12.35
C ASP A 185 -23.89 24.26 -11.26
N ASP A 186 -23.04 23.30 -11.60
CA ASP A 186 -22.14 22.57 -10.68
C ASP A 186 -22.86 21.91 -9.48
N CYS A 187 -24.10 21.47 -9.70
CA CYS A 187 -24.96 20.86 -8.68
C CYS A 187 -25.36 19.42 -9.04
N TYR A 188 -25.75 18.67 -8.02
CA TYR A 188 -26.22 17.29 -8.11
C TYR A 188 -27.73 17.23 -7.88
N ALA A 189 -28.45 16.55 -8.77
CA ALA A 189 -29.89 16.30 -8.67
C ALA A 189 -30.24 14.91 -8.11
N ALA A 190 -29.22 14.11 -7.75
CA ALA A 190 -29.38 12.81 -7.11
C ALA A 190 -28.17 12.52 -6.20
N PRO A 191 -28.31 11.61 -5.20
CA PRO A 191 -27.25 11.27 -4.27
C PRO A 191 -25.97 10.77 -4.95
N VAL A 192 -24.84 10.96 -4.29
CA VAL A 192 -23.53 10.48 -4.76
C VAL A 192 -22.81 9.70 -3.67
N LEU A 193 -22.08 8.65 -4.05
CA LEU A 193 -21.11 8.01 -3.16
C LEU A 193 -19.80 8.77 -3.23
N ALA A 194 -19.17 9.06 -2.10
CA ALA A 194 -17.88 9.74 -2.03
C ALA A 194 -16.92 9.04 -1.06
N TRP A 195 -15.64 9.00 -1.39
CA TRP A 195 -14.57 8.45 -0.56
C TRP A 195 -13.22 9.04 -0.95
N TYR A 196 -12.17 8.74 -0.19
CA TYR A 196 -10.82 9.24 -0.47
C TYR A 196 -9.73 8.23 -0.11
N HIS A 197 -8.60 8.39 -0.78
CA HIS A 197 -7.33 7.75 -0.45
C HIS A 197 -6.32 8.80 0.02
N LEU A 198 -5.63 8.52 1.12
CA LEU A 198 -4.47 9.32 1.53
C LEU A 198 -3.22 8.75 0.90
N LEU A 199 -2.42 9.63 0.30
CA LEU A 199 -1.23 9.29 -0.45
C LEU A 199 0.01 9.97 0.14
N ASP A 200 1.12 9.26 0.11
CA ASP A 200 2.42 9.83 0.43
C ASP A 200 3.04 10.62 -0.74
N ALA A 201 4.25 11.14 -0.52
CA ALA A 201 4.97 11.93 -1.53
C ALA A 201 5.29 11.13 -2.80
N GLN A 202 5.39 9.81 -2.71
CA GLN A 202 5.65 8.90 -3.82
C GLN A 202 4.35 8.42 -4.49
N GLY A 203 3.18 8.78 -3.95
CA GLY A 203 1.87 8.39 -4.48
C GLY A 203 1.36 7.04 -3.99
N ARG A 204 1.98 6.47 -2.95
CA ARG A 204 1.55 5.20 -2.34
C ARG A 204 0.35 5.41 -1.45
N VAL A 205 -0.55 4.43 -1.41
CA VAL A 205 -1.77 4.51 -0.61
C VAL A 205 -1.47 4.20 0.85
N LEU A 206 -1.63 5.19 1.71
CA LEU A 206 -1.46 5.08 3.15
C LEU A 206 -2.76 4.65 3.85
N TYR A 207 -3.90 5.14 3.36
CA TYR A 207 -5.22 4.91 3.94
C TYR A 207 -6.31 4.98 2.86
N ARG A 208 -7.38 4.20 3.06
CA ARG A 208 -8.61 4.25 2.25
C ARG A 208 -9.81 4.43 3.17
N SER A 209 -10.65 5.42 2.89
CA SER A 209 -11.88 5.63 3.65
C SER A 209 -13.00 4.69 3.19
N SER A 210 -13.99 4.43 4.06
CA SER A 210 -15.24 3.83 3.61
C SER A 210 -16.04 4.83 2.75
N PRO A 211 -16.77 4.37 1.72
CA PRO A 211 -17.69 5.24 0.97
C PRO A 211 -18.86 5.75 1.81
N VAL A 212 -19.22 7.01 1.60
CA VAL A 212 -20.36 7.67 2.23
C VAL A 212 -21.36 8.11 1.17
N LEU A 213 -22.66 8.01 1.49
CA LEU A 213 -23.72 8.53 0.64
C LEU A 213 -24.01 9.98 1.02
N VAL A 214 -23.81 10.89 0.08
CA VAL A 214 -24.02 12.32 0.28
C VAL A 214 -25.32 12.75 -0.38
N GLU A 215 -26.23 13.28 0.43
CA GLU A 215 -27.50 13.90 0.02
C GLU A 215 -27.99 14.83 1.14
N PRO A 216 -28.74 15.90 0.83
CA PRO A 216 -29.35 16.75 1.86
C PRO A 216 -30.64 16.13 2.41
N ASP A 217 -31.22 16.76 3.42
CA ASP A 217 -32.48 16.32 4.03
C ASP A 217 -33.66 16.33 3.04
N GLY A 218 -34.55 15.34 3.15
CA GLY A 218 -35.80 15.29 2.38
C GLY A 218 -35.69 14.75 0.95
N PHE A 219 -34.49 14.37 0.49
CA PHE A 219 -34.24 13.77 -0.83
C PHE A 219 -34.90 12.39 -1.05
N ASP A 220 -35.44 11.78 0.02
CA ASP A 220 -36.19 10.52 -0.02
C ASP A 220 -37.61 10.65 -0.59
N SER A 221 -38.08 11.86 -0.91
CA SER A 221 -39.45 12.06 -1.43
C SER A 221 -39.56 11.71 -2.92
N PRO A 222 -40.69 11.12 -3.38
CA PRO A 222 -40.91 10.88 -4.81
C PRO A 222 -41.05 12.21 -5.56
N LEU A 223 -40.38 12.32 -6.71
CA LEU A 223 -40.54 13.47 -7.61
C LEU A 223 -41.95 13.47 -8.17
N SER A 224 -42.70 14.54 -7.91
CA SER A 224 -44.09 14.64 -8.34
C SER A 224 -44.46 16.06 -8.76
N CYS A 225 -45.49 16.17 -9.60
CA CYS A 225 -46.11 17.44 -9.95
C CYS A 225 -47.63 17.27 -10.06
N ASP A 226 -48.36 18.30 -9.62
CA ASP A 226 -49.80 18.36 -9.72
C ASP A 226 -50.18 19.17 -10.96
N VAL A 227 -51.01 18.58 -11.83
CA VAL A 227 -51.37 19.15 -13.12
C VAL A 227 -52.89 19.31 -13.22
N ASN A 228 -53.34 20.55 -13.40
CA ASN A 228 -54.76 20.82 -13.62
C ASN A 228 -55.22 20.24 -14.95
N VAL A 229 -56.47 19.78 -15.02
CA VAL A 229 -57.07 19.19 -16.22
C VAL A 229 -58.17 20.12 -16.77
N ASN A 230 -58.10 20.45 -18.05
CA ASN A 230 -59.13 21.22 -18.73
C ASN A 230 -60.33 20.33 -19.08
N GLN A 231 -61.52 20.89 -18.91
CA GLN A 231 -62.79 20.29 -19.30
C GLN A 231 -63.44 21.10 -20.42
N SER A 232 -64.09 20.42 -21.36
CA SER A 232 -64.96 21.02 -22.38
C SER A 232 -66.13 20.08 -22.69
N GLY A 233 -67.35 20.61 -22.73
CA GLY A 233 -68.54 19.84 -23.06
C GLY A 233 -68.83 18.64 -22.13
N GLY A 234 -68.39 18.71 -20.86
CA GLY A 234 -68.52 17.61 -19.90
C GLY A 234 -67.43 16.53 -19.99
N SER A 235 -66.46 16.69 -20.90
CA SER A 235 -65.32 15.78 -21.05
C SER A 235 -64.00 16.44 -20.66
N TYR A 236 -63.07 15.65 -20.14
CA TYR A 236 -61.70 16.07 -19.88
C TYR A 236 -60.88 15.97 -21.18
N ILE A 237 -60.25 17.06 -21.60
CA ILE A 237 -59.71 17.18 -22.97
C ILE A 237 -58.20 17.44 -23.04
N SER A 238 -57.59 17.99 -21.99
CA SER A 238 -56.15 18.24 -21.94
C SER A 238 -55.66 18.55 -20.54
N THR A 239 -54.36 18.45 -20.30
CA THR A 239 -53.73 19.04 -19.13
C THR A 239 -53.39 20.51 -19.33
N VAL A 240 -53.22 21.26 -18.23
CA VAL A 240 -52.63 22.60 -18.24
C VAL A 240 -51.10 22.48 -18.13
N ASN A 241 -50.37 23.51 -18.52
CA ASN A 241 -48.93 23.59 -18.21
C ASN A 241 -48.71 23.50 -16.70
N ALA A 242 -47.72 22.71 -16.30
CA ALA A 242 -47.29 22.59 -14.90
C ALA A 242 -45.77 22.73 -14.79
N SER A 243 -45.26 22.60 -13.57
CA SER A 243 -43.84 22.65 -13.25
C SER A 243 -43.46 21.42 -12.44
N LEU A 244 -42.38 20.76 -12.85
CA LEU A 244 -41.73 19.73 -12.04
C LEU A 244 -40.54 20.36 -11.32
N SER A 245 -40.51 20.26 -9.99
CA SER A 245 -39.42 20.75 -9.16
C SER A 245 -38.54 19.58 -8.73
N VAL A 246 -37.23 19.70 -8.92
CA VAL A 246 -36.22 18.69 -8.56
C VAL A 246 -35.25 19.33 -7.57
N PRO A 247 -35.09 18.75 -6.37
CA PRO A 247 -34.15 19.27 -5.39
C PRO A 247 -32.72 19.04 -5.88
N VAL A 248 -31.83 19.99 -5.58
CA VAL A 248 -30.41 19.94 -5.99
C VAL A 248 -29.50 20.35 -4.83
N PHE A 249 -28.24 19.94 -4.87
CA PHE A 249 -27.24 20.29 -3.86
C PHE A 249 -25.84 20.41 -4.44
N GLY A 250 -24.97 21.19 -3.77
CA GLY A 250 -23.54 21.18 -4.04
C GLY A 250 -22.82 20.14 -3.17
N LEU A 251 -21.81 19.46 -3.71
CA LEU A 251 -20.95 18.57 -2.94
C LEU A 251 -19.72 19.33 -2.44
N THR A 252 -19.39 19.19 -1.16
CA THR A 252 -18.17 19.78 -0.58
C THR A 252 -17.34 18.73 0.14
N VAL A 253 -16.03 18.84 0.00
CA VAL A 253 -15.03 18.09 0.76
C VAL A 253 -14.47 18.99 1.84
N VAL A 254 -14.48 18.50 3.07
CA VAL A 254 -13.97 19.23 4.22
C VAL A 254 -12.76 18.50 4.78
N VAL A 255 -11.60 19.15 4.64
CA VAL A 255 -10.32 18.68 5.17
C VAL A 255 -10.10 19.33 6.53
N PRO A 256 -9.92 18.54 7.61
CA PRO A 256 -9.71 19.10 8.94
C PRO A 256 -8.38 19.88 9.00
N PRO A 257 -8.25 20.86 9.92
CA PRO A 257 -7.01 21.60 10.08
C PRO A 257 -5.86 20.65 10.43
N ARG A 258 -4.66 20.94 9.91
CA ARG A 258 -3.46 20.16 10.19
C ARG A 258 -2.87 20.61 11.55
N VAL A 259 -3.52 20.22 12.64
CA VAL A 259 -3.13 20.63 14.00
C VAL A 259 -2.07 19.71 14.60
N SER A 260 -1.89 18.50 14.05
CA SER A 260 -1.05 17.46 14.62
C SER A 260 0.01 16.90 13.67
N SER A 261 1.00 16.25 14.28
CA SER A 261 2.00 15.38 13.65
C SER A 261 1.42 14.19 12.88
N ASP A 262 0.11 14.02 12.87
CA ASP A 262 -0.52 12.73 12.52
C ASP A 262 -0.69 12.55 11.00
N TRP A 263 -0.50 13.62 10.21
CA TRP A 263 -0.45 13.57 8.75
C TRP A 263 0.98 13.63 8.21
N ARG A 264 2.03 13.37 9.01
CA ARG A 264 3.42 13.67 8.61
C ARG A 264 3.83 13.06 7.26
N ASP A 265 3.32 11.88 6.94
CA ASP A 265 3.59 11.15 5.70
C ASP A 265 2.51 11.32 4.62
N ALA A 266 1.25 11.63 4.99
CA ALA A 266 0.19 11.93 4.04
C ALA A 266 0.31 13.35 3.46
N VAL A 267 0.63 13.46 2.17
CA VAL A 267 0.80 14.75 1.48
C VAL A 267 -0.27 15.03 0.44
N ARG A 268 -1.05 14.03 0.02
CA ARG A 268 -2.12 14.19 -0.96
C ARG A 268 -3.35 13.39 -0.56
N ALA A 269 -4.54 13.94 -0.78
CA ALA A 269 -5.80 13.20 -0.73
C ALA A 269 -6.35 13.06 -2.15
N ARG A 270 -6.48 11.82 -2.64
CA ARG A 270 -7.23 11.55 -3.88
C ARG A 270 -8.68 11.28 -3.51
N VAL A 271 -9.56 12.17 -3.91
CA VAL A 271 -11.00 12.08 -3.64
C VAL A 271 -11.70 11.48 -4.85
N PHE A 272 -12.63 10.57 -4.59
CA PHE A 272 -13.47 9.92 -5.58
C PHE A 272 -14.93 10.18 -5.27
N TRP A 273 -15.73 10.33 -6.32
CA TRP A 273 -17.18 10.30 -6.18
C TRP A 273 -17.84 9.63 -7.38
N SER A 274 -18.94 8.92 -7.10
CA SER A 274 -19.74 8.28 -8.14
C SER A 274 -20.49 9.32 -8.95
N ARG A 275 -20.92 8.92 -10.14
CA ARG A 275 -21.99 9.64 -10.86
C ARG A 275 -23.29 9.64 -10.02
N PRO A 276 -24.22 10.57 -10.28
CA PRO A 276 -25.45 10.66 -9.50
C PRO A 276 -26.26 9.36 -9.56
N LEU A 277 -26.65 8.85 -8.40
CA LEU A 277 -27.38 7.59 -8.22
C LEU A 277 -28.87 7.88 -8.11
N SER A 278 -29.60 7.76 -9.22
CA SER A 278 -31.02 8.11 -9.25
C SER A 278 -31.85 7.22 -8.32
N ARG A 279 -32.52 7.84 -7.34
CA ARG A 279 -33.58 7.20 -6.55
C ARG A 279 -34.83 6.96 -7.38
N SER A 280 -35.02 7.72 -8.46
CA SER A 280 -36.19 7.68 -9.32
C SER A 280 -35.99 6.76 -10.53
N ARG A 281 -37.02 5.97 -10.85
CA ARG A 281 -37.09 5.13 -12.05
C ARG A 281 -37.71 5.92 -13.19
N VAL A 282 -36.92 6.82 -13.77
CA VAL A 282 -37.38 7.75 -14.83
C VAL A 282 -37.83 7.01 -16.10
N ASN A 283 -37.33 5.78 -16.31
CA ASN A 283 -37.72 4.92 -17.43
C ASN A 283 -38.93 4.00 -17.13
N SER A 284 -39.47 4.03 -15.90
CA SER A 284 -40.64 3.23 -15.53
C SER A 284 -41.95 3.99 -15.78
N PRO A 285 -43.08 3.29 -15.96
CA PRO A 285 -44.40 3.90 -16.01
C PRO A 285 -44.61 4.88 -14.85
N LEU A 286 -45.05 6.09 -15.15
CA LEU A 286 -45.37 7.11 -14.16
C LEU A 286 -46.62 6.72 -13.37
N ASP A 287 -46.60 6.98 -12.06
CA ASP A 287 -47.77 6.86 -11.20
C ASP A 287 -48.69 8.07 -11.40
N MET A 288 -49.94 7.81 -11.75
CA MET A 288 -50.95 8.84 -12.01
C MET A 288 -52.09 8.68 -11.03
N THR A 289 -52.25 9.64 -10.13
CA THR A 289 -53.34 9.63 -9.15
C THR A 289 -54.19 10.89 -9.28
N PHE A 290 -55.49 10.74 -9.08
CA PHE A 290 -56.38 11.89 -9.05
C PHE A 290 -56.30 12.53 -7.65
N ALA A 291 -55.95 13.80 -7.61
CA ALA A 291 -55.76 14.54 -6.36
C ALA A 291 -56.74 15.73 -6.21
N GLY A 292 -57.60 15.97 -7.21
CA GLY A 292 -58.51 17.12 -7.27
C GLY A 292 -59.96 16.80 -6.91
N THR A 293 -60.85 17.72 -7.25
CA THR A 293 -62.32 17.55 -7.17
C THR A 293 -62.92 17.59 -8.58
N SER A 294 -64.19 17.23 -8.75
CA SER A 294 -64.86 17.33 -10.05
C SER A 294 -64.89 18.76 -10.60
N ALA A 295 -64.95 19.77 -9.72
CA ALA A 295 -64.95 21.19 -10.07
C ALA A 295 -63.54 21.75 -10.33
N ALA A 296 -62.51 21.13 -9.78
CA ALA A 296 -61.11 21.49 -9.97
C ALA A 296 -60.27 20.21 -10.10
N PRO A 297 -60.32 19.56 -11.28
CA PRO A 297 -59.67 18.28 -11.46
C PRO A 297 -58.15 18.44 -11.56
N VAL A 298 -57.45 17.68 -10.73
CA VAL A 298 -55.99 17.66 -10.64
C VAL A 298 -55.50 16.24 -10.81
N LEU A 299 -54.56 16.07 -11.73
CA LEU A 299 -53.82 14.84 -11.93
C LEU A 299 -52.45 14.99 -11.28
N ARG A 300 -52.18 14.20 -10.25
CA ARG A 300 -50.87 14.07 -9.63
C ARG A 300 -50.04 13.06 -10.41
N LEU A 301 -48.93 13.54 -10.94
CA LEU A 301 -47.97 12.80 -11.74
C LEU A 301 -46.72 12.55 -10.91
N SER A 302 -46.41 11.30 -10.57
CA SER A 302 -45.29 10.94 -9.72
C SER A 302 -44.34 9.96 -10.40
N ILE A 303 -43.04 10.25 -10.39
CA ILE A 303 -42.02 9.32 -10.88
C ILE A 303 -41.78 8.27 -9.79
N PRO A 304 -41.98 6.97 -10.08
CA PRO A 304 -41.80 5.93 -9.08
C PRO A 304 -40.35 5.86 -8.62
N GLN A 305 -40.16 5.50 -7.34
CA GLN A 305 -38.83 5.29 -6.77
C GLN A 305 -38.30 3.88 -7.07
N ASN A 306 -37.00 3.69 -6.90
CA ASN A 306 -36.33 2.39 -6.95
C ASN A 306 -36.64 1.60 -5.66
N PRO A 307 -37.55 0.59 -5.67
CA PRO A 307 -37.69 -0.33 -4.56
C PRO A 307 -36.34 -1.01 -4.30
N GLY A 308 -35.91 -0.98 -3.04
CA GLY A 308 -34.62 -1.54 -2.64
C GLY A 308 -33.40 -0.68 -3.02
N PHE A 309 -33.56 0.64 -3.23
CA PHE A 309 -32.44 1.56 -3.48
C PHE A 309 -31.29 1.35 -2.49
N GLY A 310 -31.58 1.22 -1.19
CA GLY A 310 -30.55 0.95 -0.17
C GLY A 310 -29.77 -0.34 -0.42
N SER A 311 -30.45 -1.44 -0.77
CA SER A 311 -29.80 -2.71 -1.13
C SER A 311 -28.96 -2.60 -2.41
N MET A 312 -29.42 -1.82 -3.40
CA MET A 312 -28.63 -1.54 -4.61
C MET A 312 -27.36 -0.78 -4.25
N VAL A 313 -27.46 0.29 -3.45
CA VAL A 313 -26.33 1.11 -3.00
C VAL A 313 -25.33 0.29 -2.20
N MET A 314 -25.77 -0.54 -1.24
CA MET A 314 -24.88 -1.45 -0.52
C MET A 314 -24.18 -2.42 -1.48
N GLY A 315 -24.91 -2.96 -2.46
CA GLY A 315 -24.33 -3.82 -3.50
C GLY A 315 -23.35 -3.12 -4.44
N LEU A 316 -23.38 -1.78 -4.55
CA LEU A 316 -22.40 -1.03 -5.35
C LEU A 316 -21.01 -1.09 -4.72
N LEU A 317 -20.88 -1.25 -3.41
CA LEU A 317 -19.59 -1.26 -2.72
C LEU A 317 -18.63 -2.34 -3.26
N ASP A 318 -19.15 -3.47 -3.74
CA ASP A 318 -18.36 -4.55 -4.33
C ASP A 318 -18.30 -4.52 -5.87
N ARG A 319 -18.94 -3.54 -6.53
CA ARG A 319 -19.14 -3.49 -7.99
C ARG A 319 -18.66 -2.21 -8.66
N ILE A 320 -18.58 -1.12 -7.90
CA ILE A 320 -18.09 0.17 -8.39
C ILE A 320 -16.55 0.12 -8.39
N GLU A 321 -15.96 0.46 -9.52
CA GLU A 321 -14.51 0.60 -9.62
C GLU A 321 -14.13 2.08 -9.67
N GLU A 322 -12.94 2.43 -9.21
CA GLU A 322 -12.43 3.82 -9.24
C GLU A 322 -12.47 4.42 -10.67
N LYS A 323 -12.30 3.60 -11.70
CA LYS A 323 -12.36 4.03 -13.12
C LYS A 323 -13.77 4.47 -13.57
N ASP A 324 -14.82 4.06 -12.86
CA ASP A 324 -16.19 4.47 -13.15
C ASP A 324 -16.52 5.85 -12.53
N CYS A 325 -15.65 6.32 -11.62
CA CYS A 325 -15.85 7.48 -10.78
C CYS A 325 -15.12 8.70 -11.30
N ASP A 326 -15.62 9.86 -10.90
CA ASP A 326 -14.86 11.09 -11.03
C ASP A 326 -13.86 11.18 -9.88
N SER A 327 -12.75 11.89 -10.10
CA SER A 327 -11.74 12.06 -9.06
C SER A 327 -11.00 13.39 -9.16
N CYS A 328 -10.51 13.86 -8.01
CA CYS A 328 -9.60 15.00 -7.92
C CYS A 328 -8.50 14.71 -6.89
N VAL A 329 -7.42 15.51 -6.92
CA VAL A 329 -6.33 15.41 -5.96
C VAL A 329 -6.23 16.72 -5.20
N ILE A 330 -6.32 16.64 -3.88
CA ILE A 330 -6.12 17.76 -2.96
C ILE A 330 -4.69 17.64 -2.40
N ASP A 331 -3.90 18.69 -2.58
CA ASP A 331 -2.56 18.76 -2.01
C ASP A 331 -2.65 19.17 -0.54
N LEU A 332 -2.16 18.29 0.34
CA LEU A 332 -2.19 18.47 1.78
C LEU A 332 -0.91 19.14 2.32
N SER A 333 0.12 19.31 1.49
CA SER A 333 1.40 19.92 1.89
C SER A 333 1.30 21.42 2.17
N TYR A 334 0.40 22.12 1.47
CA TYR A 334 0.15 23.56 1.63
C TYR A 334 -0.44 23.95 2.99
N PHE A 335 -0.99 23.00 3.76
CA PHE A 335 -1.56 23.28 5.08
C PHE A 335 -0.51 23.33 6.21
N SER A 336 0.78 23.42 5.87
CA SER A 336 1.89 23.55 6.81
C SER A 336 2.08 25.00 7.29
N GLY A 337 1.17 25.46 8.14
CA GLY A 337 1.31 26.75 8.83
C GLY A 337 -0.01 27.26 9.39
N ALA A 338 -0.10 27.43 10.72
CA ALA A 338 -1.12 28.15 11.51
C ALA A 338 -2.58 28.20 11.00
N ALA A 339 -3.05 27.21 10.22
CA ALA A 339 -4.43 27.15 9.78
C ALA A 339 -5.24 26.45 10.87
N SER A 340 -5.79 27.24 11.78
CA SER A 340 -6.73 26.81 12.82
C SER A 340 -8.15 26.53 12.27
N GLN A 341 -8.33 26.43 10.95
CA GLN A 341 -9.63 26.30 10.30
C GLN A 341 -9.65 25.15 9.28
N GLU A 342 -10.83 24.53 9.15
CA GLU A 342 -11.12 23.52 8.11
C GLU A 342 -10.98 24.12 6.72
N SER A 343 -10.48 23.33 5.77
CA SER A 343 -10.44 23.71 4.35
C SER A 343 -11.60 23.05 3.61
N VAL A 344 -12.39 23.86 2.90
CA VAL A 344 -13.60 23.43 2.20
C VAL A 344 -13.41 23.55 0.69
N PHE A 345 -13.62 22.45 -0.02
CA PHE A 345 -13.50 22.36 -1.48
C PHE A 345 -14.84 22.01 -2.10
N ALA A 346 -15.36 22.85 -3.00
CA ALA A 346 -16.53 22.52 -3.79
C ALA A 346 -16.16 21.56 -4.93
N ILE A 347 -16.96 20.52 -5.13
CA ILE A 347 -16.80 19.56 -6.22
C ILE A 347 -18.08 19.53 -7.03
N GLY A 348 -17.97 19.80 -8.33
CA GLY A 348 -19.06 19.69 -9.31
C GLY A 348 -19.01 18.36 -10.08
N PRO A 349 -20.08 17.99 -10.78
CA PRO A 349 -20.10 16.82 -11.66
C PRO A 349 -19.17 17.03 -12.85
N SER A 350 -18.36 16.02 -13.21
CA SER A 350 -17.45 16.14 -14.37
C SER A 350 -18.19 16.09 -15.72
N LYS A 351 -19.40 15.52 -15.71
CA LYS A 351 -20.22 15.27 -16.89
C LYS A 351 -21.66 15.64 -16.61
N VAL A 352 -22.26 16.32 -17.58
CA VAL A 352 -23.70 16.58 -17.61
C VAL A 352 -24.43 15.26 -17.87
N MET A 353 -25.33 14.88 -16.96
CA MET A 353 -26.13 13.66 -17.07
C MET A 353 -27.61 13.97 -16.92
N SER A 354 -28.43 13.39 -17.80
CA SER A 354 -29.87 13.39 -17.67
C SER A 354 -30.32 12.38 -16.61
N ALA A 355 -31.56 12.49 -16.13
CA ALA A 355 -32.10 11.60 -15.12
C ALA A 355 -32.22 10.15 -15.64
N ALA A 356 -32.56 9.97 -16.92
CA ALA A 356 -32.55 8.67 -17.59
C ALA A 356 -31.15 8.03 -17.64
N LEU A 357 -30.10 8.83 -17.88
CA LEU A 357 -28.71 8.36 -17.86
C LEU A 357 -28.24 7.97 -16.44
N CYS A 358 -28.69 8.68 -15.41
CA CYS A 358 -28.40 8.33 -14.02
C CYS A 358 -29.06 7.01 -13.59
N ASP A 359 -30.34 6.79 -13.95
CA ASP A 359 -31.06 5.52 -13.68
C ASP A 359 -30.40 4.34 -14.41
N SER A 360 -30.05 4.52 -15.69
CA SER A 360 -29.37 3.47 -16.47
C SER A 360 -27.96 3.18 -15.98
N TYR A 361 -27.20 4.18 -15.52
CA TYR A 361 -25.90 3.99 -14.88
C TYR A 361 -25.99 3.13 -13.61
N LEU A 362 -26.92 3.45 -12.70
CA LEU A 362 -27.13 2.70 -11.46
C LEU A 362 -27.43 1.22 -11.77
N ARG A 363 -28.33 0.96 -12.72
CA ARG A 363 -28.69 -0.41 -13.14
C ARG A 363 -27.53 -1.16 -13.80
N ALA A 364 -26.77 -0.45 -14.64
CA ALA A 364 -25.63 -1.04 -15.33
C ALA A 364 -24.54 -1.50 -14.36
N ILE A 365 -24.28 -0.75 -13.27
CA ILE A 365 -23.32 -1.20 -12.24
C ILE A 365 -23.93 -2.28 -11.37
N SER A 366 -25.20 -2.16 -10.96
CA SER A 366 -25.83 -3.15 -10.07
C SER A 366 -25.90 -4.57 -10.67
N THR A 367 -25.88 -4.68 -12.00
CA THR A 367 -25.90 -5.96 -12.73
C THR A 367 -24.51 -6.57 -12.94
N ARG A 368 -23.42 -5.85 -12.62
CA ARG A 368 -22.07 -6.39 -12.70
C ARG A 368 -21.87 -7.49 -11.66
N ASN A 369 -21.01 -8.44 -11.99
CA ASN A 369 -20.52 -9.39 -11.00
C ASN A 369 -19.68 -8.63 -9.97
N PRO A 370 -19.86 -8.90 -8.66
CA PRO A 370 -18.97 -8.39 -7.63
C PRO A 370 -17.51 -8.72 -7.97
N SER A 371 -16.62 -7.75 -7.82
CA SER A 371 -15.19 -7.92 -8.00
C SER A 371 -14.51 -7.90 -6.62
N PRO A 372 -14.30 -9.07 -5.97
CA PRO A 372 -13.59 -9.09 -4.71
C PRO A 372 -12.16 -8.60 -4.91
N ASP A 373 -11.82 -7.45 -4.33
CA ASP A 373 -10.42 -7.12 -4.11
C ASP A 373 -9.93 -7.90 -2.88
N ALA A 374 -9.52 -9.15 -3.13
CA ALA A 374 -9.06 -10.06 -2.09
C ALA A 374 -7.87 -9.50 -1.31
N MET A 375 -7.09 -8.58 -1.91
CA MET A 375 -5.92 -7.98 -1.28
C MET A 375 -6.29 -6.92 -0.25
N LEU A 376 -7.52 -6.40 -0.24
CA LEU A 376 -7.98 -5.43 0.78
C LEU A 376 -7.85 -5.96 2.20
N ARG A 377 -7.85 -7.29 2.42
CA ARG A 377 -7.62 -7.90 3.74
C ARG A 377 -6.21 -7.64 4.29
N TRP A 378 -5.25 -7.34 3.42
CA TRP A 378 -3.83 -7.12 3.74
C TRP A 378 -3.29 -5.82 3.15
N ALA A 379 -4.15 -4.96 2.62
CA ALA A 379 -3.80 -3.65 2.07
C ALA A 379 -4.61 -2.57 2.79
N ALA A 380 -4.20 -1.31 2.63
CA ALA A 380 -4.91 -0.18 3.24
C ALA A 380 -6.43 -0.26 2.91
N PRO A 381 -7.32 -0.10 3.91
CA PRO A 381 -7.03 0.42 5.25
C PRO A 381 -6.57 -0.64 6.26
N HIS A 382 -6.68 -1.93 5.93
CA HIS A 382 -6.12 -3.00 6.74
C HIS A 382 -4.59 -3.02 6.64
N ALA A 383 -3.99 -3.87 7.45
CA ALA A 383 -2.56 -4.11 7.42
C ALA A 383 -2.28 -5.59 7.66
N PHE A 384 -1.01 -5.93 7.73
CA PHE A 384 -0.56 -7.25 8.14
C PHE A 384 0.74 -7.12 8.92
N SER A 385 1.05 -8.19 9.64
CA SER A 385 2.42 -8.49 10.04
C SER A 385 2.88 -9.77 9.36
N ALA A 386 4.19 -9.98 9.33
CA ALA A 386 4.84 -11.10 8.68
C ALA A 386 6.01 -11.56 9.54
N ALA A 387 6.21 -12.88 9.65
CA ALA A 387 7.32 -13.44 10.42
C ALA A 387 8.62 -13.54 9.60
N THR A 388 8.55 -13.45 8.27
CA THR A 388 9.71 -13.47 7.39
C THR A 388 9.49 -12.60 6.16
N ALA A 389 10.59 -12.10 5.60
CA ALA A 389 10.59 -11.32 4.37
C ALA A 389 11.77 -11.72 3.48
N CYS A 390 11.62 -11.51 2.19
CA CYS A 390 12.70 -11.59 1.21
C CYS A 390 12.58 -10.42 0.25
N VAL A 391 13.68 -9.74 -0.01
CA VAL A 391 13.78 -8.71 -1.05
C VAL A 391 14.60 -9.28 -2.19
N ASP A 392 14.03 -9.29 -3.39
CA ASP A 392 14.68 -9.79 -4.60
C ASP A 392 14.36 -8.87 -5.78
N GLY A 393 15.37 -8.11 -6.24
CA GLY A 393 15.20 -7.08 -7.26
C GLY A 393 14.14 -6.05 -6.86
N ASP A 394 13.13 -5.89 -7.71
CA ASP A 394 11.98 -5.00 -7.54
C ASP A 394 10.79 -5.66 -6.82
N MET A 395 11.01 -6.76 -6.10
CA MET A 395 9.99 -7.50 -5.37
C MET A 395 10.33 -7.63 -3.88
N VAL A 396 9.30 -7.46 -3.04
CA VAL A 396 9.32 -7.88 -1.64
C VAL A 396 8.31 -9.00 -1.47
N THR A 397 8.73 -10.11 -0.88
CA THR A 397 7.83 -11.22 -0.53
C THR A 397 7.77 -11.34 0.98
N TRP A 398 6.59 -11.16 1.54
CA TRP A 398 6.30 -11.42 2.94
C TRP A 398 5.79 -12.84 3.11
N GLY A 399 6.10 -13.49 4.23
CA GLY A 399 5.57 -14.81 4.55
C GLY A 399 5.22 -14.97 6.01
N ASP A 400 4.39 -15.97 6.28
CA ASP A 400 3.85 -16.27 7.61
C ASP A 400 3.09 -15.04 8.16
N ILE A 401 1.93 -14.82 7.57
CA ILE A 401 1.21 -13.55 7.62
C ILE A 401 0.23 -13.57 8.77
N THR A 402 0.14 -12.48 9.53
CA THR A 402 -0.96 -12.25 10.47
C THR A 402 -1.76 -11.05 10.00
N SER A 403 -3.05 -11.26 9.73
CA SER A 403 -3.96 -10.21 9.27
C SER A 403 -4.22 -9.21 10.39
N LEU A 404 -4.21 -7.91 10.06
CA LEU A 404 -4.47 -6.83 11.02
C LEU A 404 -5.63 -5.97 10.54
N ASN A 405 -6.74 -6.06 11.24
CA ASN A 405 -7.91 -5.26 10.93
C ASN A 405 -7.73 -3.79 11.32
N ALA A 406 -8.17 -2.91 10.42
CA ALA A 406 -8.15 -1.47 10.60
C ALA A 406 -9.04 -1.05 11.77
N LEU A 407 -8.71 0.06 12.44
CA LEU A 407 -9.68 0.68 13.34
C LEU A 407 -10.89 1.18 12.53
N PRO A 408 -12.10 1.22 13.12
CA PRO A 408 -13.24 1.80 12.44
C PRO A 408 -12.98 3.28 12.12
N GLN A 409 -13.59 3.76 11.06
CA GLN A 409 -13.49 5.15 10.65
C GLN A 409 -14.12 6.08 11.70
N GLY A 410 -13.56 7.29 11.84
CA GLY A 410 -14.13 8.34 12.69
C GLY A 410 -15.53 8.74 12.26
N VAL A 411 -16.36 9.10 13.25
CA VAL A 411 -17.75 9.52 13.02
C VAL A 411 -17.82 10.78 12.16
N SER A 412 -16.81 11.65 12.22
CA SER A 412 -16.73 12.86 11.42
C SER A 412 -16.72 12.56 9.93
N ALA A 413 -16.14 11.43 9.52
CA ALA A 413 -16.12 11.08 8.10
C ALA A 413 -17.49 10.66 7.56
N TRP A 414 -18.36 10.14 8.43
CA TRP A 414 -19.75 9.83 8.10
C TRP A 414 -20.68 11.03 8.29
N ALA A 415 -20.22 12.12 8.90
CA ALA A 415 -21.04 13.29 9.16
C ALA A 415 -21.37 14.02 7.85
N THR A 416 -22.67 14.06 7.51
CA THR A 416 -23.19 14.80 6.35
C THR A 416 -23.70 16.19 6.74
N ALA A 417 -23.95 16.42 8.04
CA ALA A 417 -24.23 17.72 8.63
C ALA A 417 -23.64 17.81 10.05
N VAL A 418 -23.23 19.03 10.43
CA VAL A 418 -22.57 19.32 11.71
C VAL A 418 -23.13 20.59 12.39
N ALA A 419 -23.07 20.64 13.71
CA ALA A 419 -23.29 21.85 14.51
C ALA A 419 -21.96 22.58 14.71
N ALA A 420 -21.77 23.67 13.97
CA ALA A 420 -20.45 24.29 13.78
C ALA A 420 -19.74 24.72 15.07
N SER A 421 -20.47 25.24 16.06
CA SER A 421 -19.90 25.80 17.29
C SER A 421 -20.00 24.89 18.51
N GLU A 422 -20.40 23.63 18.33
CA GLU A 422 -20.65 22.71 19.43
C GLU A 422 -19.48 21.73 19.62
N PRO A 423 -18.91 21.61 20.82
CA PRO A 423 -17.91 20.61 21.13
C PRO A 423 -18.54 19.23 21.30
N TRP A 424 -17.76 18.18 21.09
CA TRP A 424 -18.26 16.81 21.13
C TRP A 424 -17.14 15.79 21.33
N SER A 425 -17.52 14.60 21.76
CA SER A 425 -16.71 13.39 21.70
C SER A 425 -17.54 12.23 21.15
N ALA A 426 -16.90 11.27 20.52
CA ALA A 426 -17.56 10.07 20.04
C ALA A 426 -16.66 8.84 20.15
N MET A 427 -17.33 7.70 20.24
CA MET A 427 -16.75 6.37 20.18
C MET A 427 -17.42 5.61 19.04
N VAL A 428 -16.63 5.02 18.16
CA VAL A 428 -17.09 4.08 17.15
C VAL A 428 -16.51 2.72 17.47
N ARG A 429 -17.35 1.69 17.53
CA ARG A 429 -16.91 0.30 17.69
C ARG A 429 -17.38 -0.54 16.52
N VAL A 430 -16.54 -1.46 16.09
CA VAL A 430 -16.91 -2.50 15.13
C VAL A 430 -16.67 -3.88 15.76
N THR A 431 -17.66 -4.75 15.61
CA THR A 431 -17.55 -6.17 15.98
C THR A 431 -17.37 -6.99 14.71
N ILE A 432 -16.26 -7.71 14.65
CA ILE A 432 -15.88 -8.58 13.54
C ILE A 432 -15.94 -10.00 14.04
N ALA A 433 -16.73 -10.81 13.36
CA ALA A 433 -16.96 -12.15 13.82
C ALA A 433 -15.77 -13.07 13.61
N SER A 434 -15.64 -14.02 14.53
CA SER A 434 -14.74 -15.15 14.28
C SER A 434 -15.40 -16.25 13.46
N ASP A 435 -14.60 -16.91 12.61
CA ASP A 435 -15.03 -18.05 11.80
C ASP A 435 -14.65 -19.39 12.46
N ASP A 436 -13.74 -19.39 13.41
CA ASP A 436 -13.17 -20.57 14.08
C ASP A 436 -13.80 -20.87 15.45
N GLY A 437 -14.86 -20.14 15.81
CA GLY A 437 -15.54 -20.25 17.10
C GLY A 437 -14.83 -19.56 18.27
N SER A 438 -13.74 -18.82 18.03
CA SER A 438 -13.18 -17.91 19.02
C SER A 438 -14.10 -16.72 19.29
N ASP A 439 -13.80 -15.96 20.35
CA ASP A 439 -14.46 -14.69 20.61
C ASP A 439 -14.33 -13.73 19.41
N ASP A 440 -15.38 -12.94 19.19
CA ASP A 440 -15.39 -11.87 18.19
C ASP A 440 -14.29 -10.83 18.47
N GLU A 441 -13.71 -10.30 17.39
CA GLU A 441 -12.80 -9.16 17.47
C GLU A 441 -13.61 -7.87 17.64
N ILE A 442 -13.18 -7.02 18.58
CA ILE A 442 -13.80 -5.73 18.86
C ILE A 442 -12.74 -4.65 18.73
N LEU A 443 -12.95 -3.73 17.79
CA LEU A 443 -12.07 -2.59 17.54
C LEU A 443 -12.83 -1.29 17.83
N SER A 444 -12.22 -0.41 18.59
CA SER A 444 -12.81 0.87 19.01
C SER A 444 -11.93 2.03 18.55
N PHE A 445 -12.56 3.11 18.10
CA PHE A 445 -11.91 4.37 17.74
C PHE A 445 -12.61 5.53 18.44
N GLU A 446 -11.84 6.44 19.03
CA GLU A 446 -12.34 7.64 19.67
C GLU A 446 -11.98 8.86 18.83
N GLU A 447 -12.94 9.78 18.72
CA GLU A 447 -12.78 11.06 18.05
C GLU A 447 -13.39 12.14 18.92
N SER A 448 -12.77 13.32 18.98
CA SER A 448 -13.34 14.47 19.67
C SER A 448 -13.00 15.75 18.95
N GLY A 449 -13.84 16.76 19.14
CA GLY A 449 -13.67 18.07 18.53
C GLY A 449 -14.20 19.17 19.43
N SER A 450 -13.56 20.34 19.39
CA SER A 450 -14.04 21.54 20.07
C SER A 450 -15.16 22.26 19.30
N ALA A 451 -15.50 21.78 18.11
CA ALA A 451 -16.43 22.37 17.14
C ALA A 451 -16.93 21.29 16.17
N ASN A 452 -17.90 21.62 15.32
CA ASN A 452 -18.45 20.75 14.27
C ASN A 452 -19.02 19.42 14.76
N ALA A 453 -19.81 19.42 15.85
CA ALA A 453 -20.46 18.22 16.35
C ALA A 453 -21.33 17.54 15.29
N PRO A 454 -21.15 16.23 15.01
CA PRO A 454 -22.01 15.52 14.07
C PRO A 454 -23.48 15.55 14.52
N VAL A 455 -24.37 16.05 13.65
CA VAL A 455 -25.82 16.06 13.89
C VAL A 455 -26.56 15.10 12.97
N LYS A 456 -25.98 14.80 11.80
CA LYS A 456 -26.52 13.82 10.86
C LYS A 456 -25.38 13.01 10.26
N LEU A 457 -25.60 11.70 10.15
CA LEU A 457 -24.68 10.76 9.51
C LEU A 457 -25.22 10.32 8.14
N SER A 458 -24.32 9.90 7.25
CA SER A 458 -24.61 9.24 5.96
C SER A 458 -25.55 8.05 6.16
N GLN A 459 -26.58 7.93 5.32
CA GLN A 459 -27.49 6.77 5.38
C GLN A 459 -26.77 5.44 5.12
N LEU A 460 -25.66 5.50 4.38
CA LEU A 460 -24.77 4.36 4.19
C LEU A 460 -23.64 4.39 5.20
N ILE A 461 -23.53 3.34 6.01
CA ILE A 461 -22.40 3.09 6.92
C ILE A 461 -21.82 1.72 6.59
N SER A 462 -20.50 1.64 6.44
CA SER A 462 -19.83 0.41 6.03
C SER A 462 -18.47 0.24 6.68
N TYR A 463 -18.04 -1.02 6.76
CA TYR A 463 -16.72 -1.43 7.21
C TYR A 463 -16.09 -2.39 6.19
N PRO A 464 -14.80 -2.22 5.83
CA PRO A 464 -14.14 -2.94 4.75
C PRO A 464 -13.79 -4.41 5.07
N HIS A 465 -14.66 -5.13 5.79
CA HIS A 465 -14.48 -6.54 6.08
C HIS A 465 -15.83 -7.29 6.06
N PRO A 466 -15.96 -8.40 5.30
CA PRO A 466 -17.24 -9.09 5.12
C PRO A 466 -17.72 -9.84 6.37
N ALA A 467 -16.83 -10.10 7.35
CA ALA A 467 -17.23 -10.67 8.64
C ALA A 467 -17.61 -9.62 9.69
N ALA A 468 -17.59 -8.33 9.36
CA ALA A 468 -18.10 -7.31 10.27
C ALA A 468 -19.62 -7.42 10.37
N ARG A 469 -20.15 -7.47 11.61
CA ARG A 469 -21.57 -7.73 11.87
C ARG A 469 -22.27 -6.59 12.60
N LEU A 470 -21.54 -5.76 13.32
CA LEU A 470 -22.10 -4.69 14.14
C LEU A 470 -21.20 -3.46 14.12
N ILE A 471 -21.80 -2.28 13.95
CA ILE A 471 -21.18 -1.00 14.32
C ILE A 471 -22.00 -0.36 15.44
N GLU A 472 -21.30 0.14 16.45
CA GLU A 472 -21.89 0.95 17.51
C GLU A 472 -21.27 2.34 17.47
N ILE A 473 -22.11 3.37 17.52
CA ILE A 473 -21.69 4.77 17.54
C ILE A 473 -22.29 5.42 18.77
N GLU A 474 -21.46 6.07 19.56
CA GLU A 474 -21.86 6.89 20.69
C GLU A 474 -21.32 8.29 20.46
N ILE A 475 -22.19 9.31 20.55
CA ILE A 475 -21.83 10.71 20.38
C ILE A 475 -22.29 11.47 21.62
N THR A 476 -21.34 12.08 22.32
CA THR A 476 -21.59 12.94 23.47
C THR A 476 -21.47 14.40 23.05
N ARG A 477 -22.54 15.15 23.30
CA ARG A 477 -22.65 16.59 23.10
C ARG A 477 -23.06 17.26 24.41
N PRO A 478 -22.91 18.59 24.55
CA PRO A 478 -23.49 19.35 25.67
C PRO A 478 -24.96 19.03 25.95
N SER A 479 -25.75 18.73 24.91
CA SER A 479 -27.17 18.36 25.04
C SER A 479 -27.41 16.95 25.61
N GLY A 480 -26.38 16.10 25.69
CA GLY A 480 -26.46 14.71 26.15
C GLY A 480 -25.78 13.71 25.21
N THR A 481 -25.82 12.43 25.60
CA THR A 481 -25.24 11.33 24.84
C THR A 481 -26.29 10.63 23.99
N SER A 482 -25.96 10.38 22.73
CA SER A 482 -26.80 9.66 21.76
C SER A 482 -26.09 8.37 21.33
N ARG A 483 -26.82 7.27 21.21
CA ARG A 483 -26.27 5.98 20.77
C ARG A 483 -26.99 5.46 19.53
N LEU A 484 -26.24 4.78 18.68
CA LEU A 484 -26.71 4.10 17.48
C LEU A 484 -26.07 2.71 17.43
N THR A 485 -26.89 1.69 17.19
CA THR A 485 -26.44 0.29 17.06
C THR A 485 -26.91 -0.22 15.69
N LEU A 486 -25.95 -0.61 14.87
CA LEU A 486 -26.14 -0.84 13.43
C LEU A 486 -25.72 -2.26 13.04
N PRO A 487 -26.68 -3.20 12.89
CA PRO A 487 -26.36 -4.52 12.36
C PRO A 487 -25.97 -4.41 10.89
N LEU A 488 -24.80 -4.94 10.52
CA LEU A 488 -24.30 -4.87 9.15
C LEU A 488 -24.74 -6.08 8.33
N THR A 489 -25.06 -5.85 7.06
CA THR A 489 -25.28 -6.91 6.07
C THR A 489 -23.95 -7.21 5.37
N PRO A 490 -23.50 -8.48 5.36
CA PRO A 490 -22.25 -8.86 4.73
C PRO A 490 -22.34 -8.79 3.20
N GLY A 491 -21.36 -8.14 2.59
CA GLY A 491 -21.07 -8.19 1.16
C GLY A 491 -19.89 -9.12 0.86
N VAL A 492 -19.27 -8.95 -0.31
CA VAL A 492 -18.14 -9.77 -0.75
C VAL A 492 -16.83 -9.27 -0.12
N SER A 493 -16.56 -7.96 -0.19
CA SER A 493 -15.35 -7.34 0.35
C SER A 493 -15.60 -6.49 1.59
N SER A 494 -16.84 -6.03 1.80
CA SER A 494 -17.22 -5.16 2.92
C SER A 494 -18.56 -5.56 3.52
N SER A 495 -18.86 -5.10 4.73
CA SER A 495 -20.21 -5.18 5.31
C SER A 495 -20.78 -3.78 5.47
N ALA A 496 -22.07 -3.61 5.22
CA ALA A 496 -22.71 -2.30 5.21
C ALA A 496 -24.15 -2.35 5.72
N ILE A 497 -24.67 -1.17 6.07
CA ILE A 497 -26.09 -0.94 6.33
C ILE A 497 -26.54 0.34 5.61
N PHE A 498 -27.78 0.32 5.13
CA PHE A 498 -28.50 1.50 4.68
C PHE A 498 -29.59 1.82 5.71
N SER A 499 -29.40 2.88 6.50
CA SER A 499 -30.27 3.23 7.63
C SER A 499 -30.58 4.72 7.66
N SER A 500 -31.75 5.08 8.18
CA SER A 500 -32.14 6.47 8.45
C SER A 500 -31.44 7.08 9.67
N ASN A 501 -30.52 6.34 10.32
CA ASN A 501 -29.67 6.78 11.44
C ASN A 501 -30.45 7.38 12.64
N LEU A 502 -31.46 6.66 13.11
CA LEU A 502 -32.29 7.09 14.25
C LEU A 502 -31.50 6.95 15.56
N PHE A 503 -31.09 8.07 16.14
CA PHE A 503 -30.39 8.13 17.42
C PHE A 503 -31.33 7.88 18.60
N VAL A 504 -30.89 7.07 19.55
CA VAL A 504 -31.59 6.86 20.82
C VAL A 504 -30.83 7.57 21.94
N PRO A 505 -31.51 8.34 22.83
CA PRO A 505 -30.86 8.94 24.00
C PRO A 505 -30.24 7.86 24.89
N ALA A 506 -28.98 8.03 25.28
CA ALA A 506 -28.29 7.15 26.21
C ALA A 506 -28.33 7.75 27.62
N SER A 507 -28.82 6.98 28.59
CA SER A 507 -28.92 7.40 29.99
C SER A 507 -27.59 7.30 30.75
N GLN A 508 -26.63 6.52 30.25
CA GLN A 508 -25.30 6.35 30.81
C GLN A 508 -24.26 6.24 29.68
N PRO A 509 -23.08 6.88 29.81
CA PRO A 509 -21.99 6.68 28.87
C PRO A 509 -21.54 5.21 28.89
N SER A 510 -21.15 4.67 27.72
CA SER A 510 -20.72 3.28 27.64
C SER A 510 -19.37 3.05 28.36
N ALA A 511 -19.08 1.79 28.67
CA ALA A 511 -17.83 1.40 29.33
C ALA A 511 -16.59 1.80 28.49
N ALA A 512 -15.43 1.87 29.16
CA ALA A 512 -14.13 2.28 28.60
C ALA A 512 -13.75 1.52 27.31
N ILE A 513 -12.79 2.08 26.57
CA ILE A 513 -12.22 1.51 25.34
C ILE A 513 -11.98 0.01 25.50
N LEU A 514 -12.68 -0.79 24.69
CA LEU A 514 -12.44 -2.22 24.57
C LEU A 514 -11.80 -2.47 23.20
N VAL A 515 -10.50 -2.77 23.21
CA VAL A 515 -9.81 -3.32 22.04
C VAL A 515 -9.50 -4.78 22.35
N ARG A 516 -10.24 -5.68 21.70
CA ARG A 516 -10.00 -7.12 21.71
C ARG A 516 -9.60 -7.52 20.31
N ARG A 517 -8.30 -7.46 20.01
CA ARG A 517 -7.77 -7.90 18.71
C ARG A 517 -7.74 -9.41 18.62
N ASN A 518 -8.14 -9.94 17.46
CA ASN A 518 -7.96 -11.35 17.13
C ASN A 518 -6.91 -11.46 16.01
N PHE A 519 -5.73 -11.96 16.36
CA PHE A 519 -4.62 -12.10 15.44
C PHE A 519 -4.76 -13.40 14.64
N ARG A 520 -5.38 -13.32 13.47
CA ARG A 520 -5.50 -14.47 12.57
C ARG A 520 -4.19 -14.68 11.79
N ARG A 521 -3.50 -15.77 12.12
CA ARG A 521 -2.23 -16.17 11.51
C ARG A 521 -2.45 -17.16 10.38
N HIS A 522 -1.77 -16.90 9.26
CA HIS A 522 -1.71 -17.71 8.05
C HIS A 522 -0.25 -18.17 7.85
N PRO A 523 0.16 -19.27 8.50
CA PRO A 523 1.57 -19.65 8.62
C PRO A 523 2.24 -20.02 7.29
N GLY A 524 1.47 -20.51 6.32
CA GLY A 524 1.92 -20.93 5.00
C GLY A 524 1.70 -19.92 3.88
N LEU A 525 1.12 -18.76 4.21
CA LEU A 525 0.77 -17.72 3.24
C LEU A 525 1.99 -16.86 2.90
N ILE A 526 2.13 -16.53 1.62
CA ILE A 526 3.03 -15.49 1.15
C ILE A 526 2.28 -14.36 0.44
N LEU A 527 2.81 -13.14 0.56
CA LEU A 527 2.31 -11.92 -0.07
C LEU A 527 3.43 -11.24 -0.86
N PRO A 528 3.49 -11.42 -2.19
CA PRO A 528 4.37 -10.65 -3.06
C PRO A 528 3.86 -9.21 -3.25
N ALA A 529 4.77 -8.25 -3.14
CA ALA A 529 4.55 -6.82 -3.34
C ALA A 529 5.68 -6.21 -4.18
N LEU A 530 5.40 -5.06 -4.78
CA LEU A 530 6.43 -4.27 -5.48
C LEU A 530 7.37 -3.64 -4.45
N PHE A 531 8.65 -3.60 -4.77
CA PHE A 531 9.67 -2.91 -3.98
C PHE A 531 9.34 -1.42 -3.76
N ALA A 532 8.73 -0.79 -4.77
CA ALA A 532 8.30 0.59 -4.67
C ALA A 532 7.18 0.79 -3.62
N ASP A 533 6.26 -0.18 -3.50
CA ASP A 533 5.13 -0.15 -2.56
C ASP A 533 4.98 -1.49 -1.81
N PRO A 534 5.90 -1.79 -0.87
CA PRO A 534 6.04 -3.12 -0.27
C PRO A 534 4.93 -3.48 0.71
N LEU A 535 4.06 -2.53 1.08
CA LEU A 535 2.92 -2.74 1.97
C LEU A 535 1.58 -2.84 1.22
N ALA A 536 1.61 -2.85 -0.12
CA ALA A 536 0.47 -3.07 -1.00
C ALA A 536 0.68 -4.38 -1.78
N PRO A 537 0.32 -5.54 -1.20
CA PRO A 537 0.52 -6.83 -1.86
C PRO A 537 -0.31 -6.92 -3.15
N VAL A 538 0.28 -7.53 -4.18
CA VAL A 538 -0.33 -7.68 -5.51
C VAL A 538 -1.04 -9.02 -5.66
N SER A 539 -0.59 -10.03 -4.93
CA SER A 539 -1.20 -11.35 -4.87
C SER A 539 -0.97 -12.03 -3.53
N ALA A 540 -1.63 -13.16 -3.33
CA ALA A 540 -1.44 -14.04 -2.20
C ALA A 540 -1.37 -15.49 -2.66
N LEU A 541 -0.55 -16.30 -2.01
CA LEU A 541 -0.45 -17.74 -2.28
C LEU A 541 -0.22 -18.50 -0.97
N GLU A 542 -1.06 -19.50 -0.69
CA GLU A 542 -0.76 -20.52 0.33
C GLU A 542 0.31 -21.45 -0.24
N ALA A 543 1.58 -21.17 0.07
CA ALA A 543 2.71 -21.86 -0.54
C ALA A 543 3.04 -23.19 0.13
N THR A 544 2.62 -23.37 1.38
CA THR A 544 2.82 -24.58 2.17
C THR A 544 1.72 -24.69 3.24
N SER A 545 1.53 -25.85 3.85
CA SER A 545 0.60 -26.03 4.97
C SER A 545 1.25 -25.80 6.35
N GLY A 546 2.57 -25.61 6.38
CA GLY A 546 3.36 -25.39 7.60
C GLY A 546 3.71 -23.91 7.83
N THR A 547 4.48 -23.65 8.90
CA THR A 547 5.05 -22.32 9.19
C THR A 547 6.24 -22.06 8.29
N ILE A 548 6.32 -20.86 7.73
CA ILE A 548 7.48 -20.41 6.97
C ILE A 548 8.53 -19.84 7.92
N ALA A 549 9.70 -20.48 7.98
CA ALA A 549 10.82 -20.03 8.78
C ALA A 549 11.72 -19.03 8.04
N ALA A 550 11.92 -19.19 6.72
CA ALA A 550 12.68 -18.26 5.90
C ALA A 550 12.25 -18.29 4.43
N ILE A 551 12.48 -17.17 3.75
CA ILE A 551 12.33 -17.02 2.30
C ILE A 551 13.67 -16.51 1.75
N THR A 552 14.15 -17.09 0.66
CA THR A 552 15.37 -16.62 -0.01
C THR A 552 15.16 -16.55 -1.52
N PRO A 553 15.93 -15.71 -2.24
CA PRO A 553 16.04 -15.84 -3.68
C PRO A 553 16.64 -17.20 -4.05
N ALA A 554 16.26 -17.75 -5.20
CA ALA A 554 16.92 -18.93 -5.74
C ALA A 554 18.27 -18.54 -6.35
N SER A 555 19.34 -19.25 -5.98
CA SER A 555 20.68 -19.01 -6.53
C SER A 555 20.90 -19.62 -7.92
N ARG A 556 20.09 -20.61 -8.32
CA ARG A 556 20.11 -21.25 -9.64
C ARG A 556 18.68 -21.48 -10.14
N SER A 557 18.33 -20.97 -11.32
CA SER A 557 17.05 -21.30 -11.96
C SER A 557 17.13 -22.68 -12.62
N SER A 558 16.04 -23.45 -12.56
CA SER A 558 15.97 -24.81 -13.10
C SER A 558 15.62 -24.86 -14.60
N SER A 559 15.41 -23.70 -15.26
CA SER A 559 14.97 -23.64 -16.65
C SER A 559 15.54 -22.43 -17.38
N SER A 560 16.18 -22.69 -18.52
CA SER A 560 16.66 -21.68 -19.48
C SER A 560 15.54 -21.02 -20.30
N TRP A 561 14.28 -21.38 -20.07
CA TRP A 561 13.11 -20.79 -20.74
C TRP A 561 12.27 -19.86 -19.85
N ASP A 562 12.58 -19.74 -18.55
CA ASP A 562 11.71 -19.11 -17.55
C ASP A 562 12.15 -17.69 -17.14
N PHE A 563 12.67 -16.91 -18.09
CA PHE A 563 13.20 -15.55 -17.87
C PHE A 563 12.17 -14.53 -17.36
N ALA A 564 10.88 -14.83 -17.44
CA ALA A 564 9.78 -13.93 -17.03
C ALA A 564 9.33 -14.15 -15.57
N ARG A 565 9.97 -15.05 -14.82
CA ARG A 565 9.60 -15.41 -13.44
C ARG A 565 10.77 -15.22 -12.49
N ARG A 566 10.49 -14.69 -11.30
CA ARG A 566 11.40 -14.67 -10.15
C ARG A 566 11.24 -15.99 -9.40
N HIS A 567 12.35 -16.62 -9.02
CA HIS A 567 12.34 -17.89 -8.31
C HIS A 567 12.82 -17.71 -6.88
N LEU A 568 12.05 -18.23 -5.93
CA LEU A 568 12.33 -18.18 -4.50
C LEU A 568 12.36 -19.59 -3.92
N TYR A 569 13.03 -19.74 -2.78
CA TYR A 569 12.88 -20.90 -1.91
C TYR A 569 12.20 -20.50 -0.60
N ILE A 570 11.28 -21.35 -0.17
CA ILE A 570 10.59 -21.25 1.11
C ILE A 570 11.07 -22.41 1.98
N PHE A 571 11.55 -22.09 3.17
CA PHE A 571 12.02 -23.07 4.16
C PHE A 571 11.06 -23.02 5.34
N GLY A 572 10.48 -24.17 5.71
CA GLY A 572 9.49 -24.19 6.78
C GLY A 572 9.32 -25.56 7.43
N SER A 573 8.34 -25.64 8.32
CA SER A 573 8.07 -26.86 9.10
C SER A 573 7.56 -28.03 8.26
N ALA A 574 6.94 -27.74 7.11
CA ALA A 574 6.45 -28.74 6.15
C ALA A 574 7.45 -29.04 5.02
N GLY A 575 8.68 -28.53 5.08
CA GLY A 575 9.74 -28.80 4.11
C GLY A 575 10.23 -27.55 3.37
N ILE A 576 10.97 -27.80 2.29
CA ILE A 576 11.57 -26.80 1.40
C ILE A 576 10.78 -26.77 0.10
N HIS A 577 10.26 -25.60 -0.27
CA HIS A 577 9.44 -25.42 -1.46
C HIS A 577 10.12 -24.45 -2.43
N ALA A 578 10.01 -24.69 -3.74
CA ALA A 578 10.34 -23.70 -4.75
C ALA A 578 9.07 -22.93 -5.14
N VAL A 579 9.22 -21.61 -5.21
CA VAL A 579 8.17 -20.69 -5.62
C VAL A 579 8.59 -19.96 -6.87
N ALA A 580 7.67 -19.83 -7.83
CA ALA A 580 7.84 -18.98 -9.00
C ALA A 580 6.81 -17.85 -8.95
N VAL A 581 7.28 -16.62 -9.07
CA VAL A 581 6.47 -15.40 -9.11
C VAL A 581 6.64 -14.75 -10.47
N SER A 582 5.56 -14.58 -11.24
CA SER A 582 5.63 -13.84 -12.51
C SER A 582 6.11 -12.39 -12.32
N ALA A 583 6.66 -11.76 -13.36
CA ALA A 583 7.04 -10.34 -13.33
C ALA A 583 5.89 -9.41 -12.88
N ALA A 584 4.66 -9.71 -13.32
CA ALA A 584 3.45 -8.98 -12.92
C ALA A 584 2.94 -9.33 -11.50
N MET A 585 3.60 -10.24 -10.79
CA MET A 585 3.28 -10.74 -9.45
C MET A 585 1.92 -11.43 -9.30
N LYS A 586 1.16 -11.63 -10.39
CA LYS A 586 -0.19 -12.21 -10.35
C LYS A 586 -0.22 -13.74 -10.42
N ALA A 587 0.68 -14.34 -11.20
CA ALA A 587 0.83 -15.79 -11.24
C ALA A 587 1.92 -16.20 -10.26
N VAL A 588 1.52 -16.97 -9.24
CA VAL A 588 2.39 -17.51 -8.20
C VAL A 588 2.13 -19.00 -8.08
N SER A 589 3.17 -19.82 -8.06
CA SER A 589 3.05 -21.27 -7.86
C SER A 589 4.12 -21.77 -6.91
N ALA A 590 3.79 -22.75 -6.06
CA ALA A 590 4.72 -23.40 -5.15
C ALA A 590 4.73 -24.92 -5.37
N HIS A 591 5.88 -25.55 -5.20
CA HIS A 591 6.01 -27.02 -5.17
C HIS A 591 7.08 -27.46 -4.18
N LEU A 592 6.86 -28.61 -3.54
CA LEU A 592 7.79 -29.19 -2.57
C LEU A 592 9.03 -29.76 -3.28
N ILE A 593 10.22 -29.38 -2.81
CA ILE A 593 11.52 -29.90 -3.26
C ILE A 593 12.04 -30.97 -2.31
N ASP A 594 11.95 -30.73 -0.99
CA ASP A 594 12.46 -31.63 0.05
C ASP A 594 11.55 -31.58 1.27
N SER A 595 11.19 -32.73 1.83
CA SER A 595 10.24 -32.82 2.94
C SER A 595 10.85 -32.51 4.32
N ARG A 596 12.17 -32.36 4.43
CA ARG A 596 12.84 -32.12 5.71
C ARG A 596 12.57 -30.70 6.21
N SER A 597 12.15 -30.59 7.47
CA SER A 597 11.71 -29.34 8.06
C SER A 597 12.87 -28.41 8.43
N VAL A 598 12.66 -27.11 8.25
CA VAL A 598 13.57 -26.06 8.72
C VAL A 598 12.84 -25.23 9.76
N VAL A 599 13.39 -25.17 10.96
CA VAL A 599 12.70 -24.64 12.15
C VAL A 599 12.98 -23.16 12.44
N SER A 600 14.00 -22.57 11.79
CA SER A 600 14.41 -21.19 12.06
C SER A 600 15.04 -20.54 10.83
N ALA A 601 14.80 -19.24 10.64
CA ALA A 601 15.50 -18.44 9.63
C ALA A 601 17.03 -18.50 9.78
N ARG A 602 17.50 -18.62 11.02
CA ARG A 602 18.94 -18.71 11.34
C ARG A 602 19.58 -19.98 10.82
N HIS A 603 18.79 -20.98 10.44
CA HIS A 603 19.25 -22.23 9.85
C HIS A 603 19.34 -22.16 8.32
N VAL A 604 19.19 -20.98 7.72
CA VAL A 604 19.27 -20.79 6.27
C VAL A 604 20.34 -19.74 5.95
N ALA A 605 21.18 -20.03 4.97
CA ALA A 605 22.19 -19.11 4.47
C ALA A 605 22.19 -19.13 2.93
N TRP A 606 21.93 -17.97 2.32
CA TRP A 606 22.03 -17.80 0.88
C TRP A 606 23.49 -17.77 0.43
N SER A 607 23.80 -18.44 -0.69
CA SER A 607 25.08 -18.30 -1.39
C SER A 607 24.86 -18.38 -2.91
N PRO A 608 25.79 -17.84 -3.73
CA PRO A 608 25.73 -17.94 -5.19
C PRO A 608 25.70 -19.38 -5.72
N ASP A 609 26.31 -20.32 -4.99
CA ASP A 609 26.39 -21.72 -5.41
C ASP A 609 25.14 -22.54 -5.10
N GLY A 610 24.32 -22.07 -4.16
CA GLY A 610 23.25 -22.85 -3.55
C GLY A 610 22.78 -22.23 -2.24
N VAL A 611 21.52 -22.40 -1.87
CA VAL A 611 21.05 -21.98 -0.55
C VAL A 611 21.28 -23.10 0.44
N TYR A 612 22.06 -22.83 1.49
CA TYR A 612 22.32 -23.80 2.54
C TYR A 612 21.19 -23.79 3.56
N ALA A 613 20.76 -24.98 3.99
CA ALA A 613 19.72 -25.13 5.01
C ALA A 613 20.08 -26.23 5.99
N LEU A 614 19.98 -25.94 7.28
CA LEU A 614 20.15 -26.93 8.35
C LEU A 614 18.78 -27.49 8.76
N SER A 615 18.58 -28.77 8.49
CA SER A 615 17.39 -29.51 8.91
C SER A 615 17.78 -30.62 9.89
N GLY A 616 17.40 -30.45 11.15
CA GLY A 616 17.85 -31.33 12.24
C GLY A 616 19.37 -31.32 12.35
N ARG A 617 20.02 -32.42 11.95
CA ARG A 617 21.49 -32.55 11.91
C ARG A 617 22.07 -32.63 10.49
N ASN A 618 21.24 -32.44 9.47
CA ASN A 618 21.65 -32.52 8.07
C ASN A 618 21.80 -31.11 7.50
N LEU A 619 23.01 -30.79 7.03
CA LEU A 619 23.27 -29.60 6.24
C LEU A 619 22.98 -29.90 4.77
N LEU A 620 22.03 -29.17 4.22
CA LEU A 620 21.58 -29.28 2.84
C LEU A 620 22.12 -28.13 2.00
N SER A 621 22.36 -28.39 0.72
CA SER A 621 22.54 -27.38 -0.32
C SER A 621 21.37 -27.49 -1.29
N VAL A 622 20.61 -26.41 -1.44
CA VAL A 622 19.45 -26.31 -2.32
C VAL A 622 19.83 -25.55 -3.58
N GLY A 623 19.51 -26.12 -4.74
CA GLY A 623 19.74 -25.48 -6.03
C GLY A 623 18.85 -26.06 -7.12
N GLY A 624 18.33 -25.20 -8.00
CA GLY A 624 17.30 -25.58 -8.97
C GLY A 624 16.08 -26.17 -8.26
N SER A 625 15.72 -27.40 -8.61
CA SER A 625 14.58 -28.14 -8.04
C SER A 625 15.00 -29.29 -7.10
N ARG A 626 16.21 -29.25 -6.52
CA ARG A 626 16.73 -30.33 -5.68
C ARG A 626 17.44 -29.80 -4.43
N ALA A 627 17.35 -30.57 -3.34
CA ALA A 627 18.17 -30.39 -2.15
C ALA A 627 19.13 -31.59 -1.99
N LYS A 628 20.40 -31.32 -1.73
CA LYS A 628 21.45 -32.34 -1.52
C LYS A 628 22.01 -32.23 -0.11
N VAL A 629 22.11 -33.34 0.61
CA VAL A 629 22.87 -33.40 1.87
C VAL A 629 24.36 -33.26 1.55
N ILE A 630 25.00 -32.25 2.13
CA ILE A 630 26.44 -31.98 1.93
C ILE A 630 27.27 -32.29 3.18
N ALA A 631 26.64 -32.34 4.34
CA ALA A 631 27.22 -32.80 5.59
C ALA A 631 26.12 -33.26 6.54
N ASP A 632 26.45 -34.26 7.33
CA ASP A 632 25.63 -34.88 8.35
C ASP A 632 26.25 -34.64 9.74
N SER A 633 25.45 -34.83 10.79
CA SER A 633 25.85 -34.55 12.18
C SER A 633 26.30 -33.11 12.44
N VAL A 634 25.77 -32.14 11.69
CA VAL A 634 26.01 -30.71 11.92
C VAL A 634 25.02 -30.21 12.96
N SER A 635 25.51 -29.74 14.11
CA SER A 635 24.69 -29.14 15.16
C SER A 635 25.07 -27.68 15.31
N ALA A 636 24.23 -26.78 14.79
CA ALA A 636 24.44 -25.34 14.87
C ALA A 636 23.15 -24.61 15.24
N SER A 637 23.28 -23.54 16.01
CA SER A 637 22.18 -22.63 16.37
C SER A 637 21.91 -21.55 15.31
N ALA A 638 22.90 -21.30 14.45
CA ALA A 638 22.80 -20.44 13.30
C ALA A 638 23.85 -20.84 12.25
N ILE A 639 23.54 -20.59 10.98
CA ILE A 639 24.48 -20.68 9.86
C ILE A 639 24.49 -19.37 9.10
N GLY A 640 25.61 -19.06 8.45
CA GLY A 640 25.73 -17.87 7.62
C GLY A 640 26.87 -18.00 6.63
N TRP A 641 26.68 -17.42 5.45
CA TRP A 641 27.67 -17.46 4.38
C TRP A 641 28.40 -16.11 4.28
N CYS A 642 29.70 -16.16 4.01
CA CYS A 642 30.52 -14.97 3.84
C CYS A 642 31.09 -14.94 2.43
N GLY A 643 30.74 -13.90 1.66
CA GLY A 643 31.16 -13.71 0.28
C GLY A 643 32.66 -13.51 0.12
N SER A 644 33.28 -12.63 0.92
CA SER A 644 34.75 -12.40 0.89
C SER A 644 35.59 -13.67 0.94
N THR A 645 35.15 -14.68 1.67
CA THR A 645 35.93 -15.92 1.89
C THR A 645 35.35 -17.12 1.14
N GLY A 646 34.15 -17.00 0.61
CA GLY A 646 33.36 -18.13 0.06
C GLY A 646 33.02 -19.20 1.10
N ARG A 647 33.14 -18.91 2.41
CA ARG A 647 33.00 -19.89 3.49
C ARG A 647 31.62 -19.87 4.13
N LEU A 648 31.17 -21.05 4.58
CA LEU A 648 29.98 -21.19 5.40
C LEU A 648 30.40 -21.32 6.88
N TYR A 649 29.81 -20.48 7.73
CA TYR A 649 30.06 -20.44 9.16
C TYR A 649 28.85 -21.01 9.91
N CYS A 650 29.11 -21.94 10.82
CA CYS A 650 28.10 -22.61 11.64
C CYS A 650 28.38 -22.34 13.12
N VAL A 651 27.43 -21.73 13.83
CA VAL A 651 27.54 -21.42 15.28
C VAL A 651 27.15 -22.64 16.10
N THR A 652 28.12 -23.42 16.57
CA THR A 652 27.89 -24.71 17.23
C THR A 652 27.92 -24.67 18.76
N GLY A 653 28.19 -23.52 19.35
CA GLY A 653 28.16 -23.28 20.80
C GLY A 653 28.15 -21.79 21.12
N ALA A 654 28.36 -21.42 22.37
CA ALA A 654 28.42 -20.01 22.76
C ALA A 654 29.54 -19.26 22.01
N THR A 655 30.73 -19.86 21.94
CA THR A 655 31.93 -19.25 21.35
C THR A 655 32.58 -20.10 20.25
N LEU A 656 32.00 -21.25 19.92
CA LEU A 656 32.57 -22.18 18.94
C LEU A 656 31.90 -22.04 17.58
N LEU A 657 32.72 -21.85 16.55
CA LEU A 657 32.33 -21.90 15.15
C LEU A 657 32.91 -23.14 14.47
N ARG A 658 32.10 -23.79 13.64
CA ARG A 658 32.59 -24.69 12.60
C ARG A 658 32.50 -23.99 11.26
N VAL A 659 33.60 -23.96 10.53
CA VAL A 659 33.70 -23.28 9.24
C VAL A 659 33.91 -24.32 8.16
N ARG A 660 33.08 -24.27 7.12
CA ARG A 660 33.23 -25.07 5.92
C ARG A 660 33.87 -24.24 4.83
N SER A 661 35.03 -24.68 4.37
CA SER A 661 35.75 -24.08 3.27
C SER A 661 35.08 -24.37 1.91
N PRO A 662 35.39 -23.61 0.84
CA PRO A 662 34.87 -23.87 -0.50
C PRO A 662 35.19 -25.29 -0.99
N ASP A 663 36.39 -25.79 -0.67
CA ASP A 663 36.87 -27.15 -0.98
C ASP A 663 36.12 -28.27 -0.23
N GLY A 664 35.25 -27.90 0.73
CA GLY A 664 34.48 -28.83 1.56
C GLY A 664 35.16 -29.30 2.83
N SER A 665 36.39 -28.86 3.11
CA SER A 665 37.06 -29.11 4.38
C SER A 665 36.38 -28.36 5.53
N TRP A 666 36.54 -28.88 6.74
CA TRP A 666 35.98 -28.28 7.96
C TRP A 666 37.09 -27.93 8.93
N HIS A 667 37.00 -26.74 9.52
CA HIS A 667 37.85 -26.35 10.64
C HIS A 667 37.02 -25.70 11.75
N SER A 668 37.58 -25.66 12.95
CA SER A 668 36.96 -25.00 14.10
C SER A 668 37.64 -23.67 14.36
N SER A 669 36.87 -22.67 14.79
CA SER A 669 37.40 -21.39 15.26
C SER A 669 36.71 -21.00 16.56
N VAL A 670 37.47 -20.38 17.46
CA VAL A 670 36.96 -19.89 18.75
C VAL A 670 36.79 -18.38 18.66
N LEU A 671 35.63 -17.89 19.08
CA LEU A 671 35.31 -16.47 19.20
C LEU A 671 35.60 -15.97 20.63
N PRO A 672 35.95 -14.69 20.79
CA PRO A 672 36.21 -14.11 22.12
C PRO A 672 34.93 -14.02 22.97
N GLY A 673 35.10 -13.91 24.29
CA GLY A 673 33.99 -13.75 25.24
C GLY A 673 33.36 -15.08 25.69
N SER A 674 32.18 -15.00 26.30
CA SER A 674 31.42 -16.15 26.84
C SER A 674 29.94 -16.18 26.43
N ALA A 675 29.47 -15.13 25.75
CA ALA A 675 28.09 -15.00 25.31
C ALA A 675 27.87 -15.67 23.94
N GLN A 676 26.65 -16.13 23.69
CA GLN A 676 26.26 -16.71 22.41
C GLN A 676 26.26 -15.65 21.30
N TYR A 677 26.81 -16.03 20.14
CA TYR A 677 26.83 -15.19 18.95
C TYR A 677 25.59 -15.39 18.08
N SER A 678 25.10 -14.28 17.54
CA SER A 678 24.14 -14.19 16.45
C SER A 678 24.86 -13.91 15.14
N VAL A 679 24.21 -14.25 14.03
CA VAL A 679 24.77 -14.11 12.69
C VAL A 679 23.83 -13.25 11.87
N ILE A 680 24.37 -12.26 11.18
CA ILE A 680 23.64 -11.44 10.21
C ILE A 680 24.53 -11.22 8.99
N GLY A 681 23.95 -11.24 7.80
CA GLY A 681 24.69 -10.99 6.57
C GLY A 681 23.80 -10.44 5.47
N ASP A 682 24.42 -9.76 4.51
CA ASP A 682 23.75 -9.17 3.34
C ASP A 682 24.03 -9.98 2.05
N GLY A 683 24.51 -11.21 2.21
CA GLY A 683 24.96 -12.07 1.13
C GLY A 683 26.40 -11.82 0.70
N HIS A 684 27.01 -10.67 0.98
CA HIS A 684 28.44 -10.44 0.69
C HIS A 684 29.27 -10.47 1.98
N ARG A 685 28.78 -9.80 3.02
CA ARG A 685 29.37 -9.76 4.34
C ARG A 685 28.58 -10.59 5.31
N LEU A 686 29.31 -11.08 6.30
CA LEU A 686 28.76 -11.76 7.45
C LEU A 686 29.29 -11.04 8.69
N LEU A 687 28.44 -10.76 9.66
CA LEU A 687 28.82 -10.24 10.97
C LEU A 687 28.40 -11.23 12.05
N LEU A 688 29.28 -11.37 13.03
CA LEU A 688 29.09 -12.17 14.22
C LEU A 688 28.90 -11.22 15.40
N CYS A 689 27.72 -11.24 15.99
CA CYS A 689 27.36 -10.30 17.05
C CYS A 689 27.01 -11.03 18.34
N SER A 690 27.69 -10.72 19.42
CA SER A 690 27.35 -11.12 20.79
C SER A 690 26.96 -9.90 21.62
N ALA A 691 26.57 -10.12 22.88
CA ALA A 691 26.25 -9.03 23.80
C ALA A 691 27.41 -8.06 24.08
N THR A 692 28.65 -8.44 23.73
CA THR A 692 29.85 -7.64 24.03
C THR A 692 30.73 -7.37 22.82
N HIS A 693 30.50 -8.05 21.68
CA HIS A 693 31.37 -7.93 20.51
C HIS A 693 30.56 -7.93 19.21
N ILE A 694 30.96 -7.10 18.25
CA ILE A 694 30.60 -7.21 16.83
C ILE A 694 31.89 -7.50 16.07
N LEU A 695 31.94 -8.63 15.37
CA LEU A 695 33.16 -9.14 14.75
C LEU A 695 32.91 -9.55 13.30
N ALA A 696 33.96 -9.38 12.49
CA ALA A 696 34.07 -10.10 11.24
C ALA A 696 34.30 -11.60 11.50
N PRO A 697 33.92 -12.49 10.56
CA PRO A 697 34.19 -13.90 10.67
C PRO A 697 35.70 -14.18 10.71
N PRO A 698 36.16 -15.18 11.48
CA PRO A 698 37.55 -15.58 11.48
C PRO A 698 38.03 -15.99 10.08
N GLY A 699 39.22 -15.53 9.71
CA GLY A 699 39.81 -15.78 8.38
C GLY A 699 39.48 -14.72 7.32
N VAL A 700 38.64 -13.73 7.63
CA VAL A 700 38.55 -12.49 6.84
C VAL A 700 39.75 -11.62 7.22
N PRO A 701 40.69 -11.32 6.29
CA PRO A 701 41.83 -10.46 6.61
C PRO A 701 41.30 -9.07 6.97
N ALA A 702 41.67 -8.54 8.14
CA ALA A 702 41.33 -7.15 8.50
C ALA A 702 41.91 -6.13 7.51
N SER A 703 42.91 -6.55 6.73
CA SER A 703 43.57 -5.78 5.68
C SER A 703 42.87 -5.86 4.32
N GLN A 704 41.81 -6.65 4.13
CA GLN A 704 41.07 -6.75 2.87
C GLN A 704 39.58 -6.45 3.06
N VAL A 705 39.01 -5.77 2.07
CA VAL A 705 37.68 -5.19 2.09
C VAL A 705 36.98 -5.59 0.80
N ASP A 706 35.87 -6.32 0.91
CA ASP A 706 34.95 -6.51 -0.22
C ASP A 706 34.41 -5.16 -0.64
N VAL A 707 34.52 -4.79 -1.91
CA VAL A 707 33.97 -3.55 -2.46
C VAL A 707 33.07 -3.87 -3.64
N ARG A 708 32.02 -3.07 -3.79
CA ARG A 708 31.21 -3.06 -5.00
C ARG A 708 30.90 -1.62 -5.39
N TRP A 709 31.17 -1.28 -6.64
CA TRP A 709 30.81 -0.01 -7.23
C TRP A 709 30.14 -0.28 -8.57
N GLN A 710 28.94 0.22 -8.79
CA GLN A 710 28.24 0.06 -10.06
C GLN A 710 27.54 1.35 -10.44
N ARG A 711 27.61 1.74 -11.70
CA ARG A 711 26.92 2.93 -12.21
C ARG A 711 26.40 2.70 -13.62
N ARG A 712 25.11 2.94 -13.83
CA ARG A 712 24.49 2.95 -15.16
C ARG A 712 24.28 4.38 -15.66
N LEU A 713 24.59 4.62 -16.93
CA LEU A 713 24.64 5.93 -17.53
C LEU A 713 24.11 5.90 -18.94
N ARG A 714 23.41 6.96 -19.33
CA ARG A 714 23.00 7.18 -20.72
C ARG A 714 24.13 7.85 -21.49
N LEU A 715 24.59 7.22 -22.57
CA LEU A 715 25.63 7.72 -23.48
C LEU A 715 25.04 7.85 -24.89
N ALA A 716 24.19 8.85 -25.08
CA ALA A 716 23.63 9.19 -26.38
C ALA A 716 23.50 10.71 -26.59
N ARG A 717 23.67 11.17 -27.82
CA ARG A 717 23.36 12.55 -28.24
C ARG A 717 22.21 12.52 -29.23
N SER A 718 21.14 13.25 -28.94
CA SER A 718 19.93 13.31 -29.78
C SER A 718 19.34 11.93 -30.13
N GLY A 719 19.45 10.97 -29.19
CA GLY A 719 18.97 9.58 -29.38
C GLY A 719 19.96 8.65 -30.09
N VAL A 720 21.10 9.13 -30.57
CA VAL A 720 22.13 8.32 -31.23
C VAL A 720 23.20 7.87 -30.22
N PRO A 721 23.52 6.56 -30.13
CA PRO A 721 24.60 6.04 -29.29
C PRO A 721 25.96 6.68 -29.59
N LEU A 722 26.73 6.98 -28.53
CA LEU A 722 28.14 7.37 -28.68
C LEU A 722 29.03 6.11 -28.71
N ALA A 723 30.02 6.09 -29.60
CA ALA A 723 30.94 4.97 -29.74
C ALA A 723 31.94 4.93 -28.57
N LEU A 724 31.69 4.06 -27.59
CA LEU A 724 32.59 3.85 -26.47
C LEU A 724 33.84 3.07 -26.93
N ARG A 725 35.02 3.59 -26.61
CA ARG A 725 36.34 2.99 -26.88
C ARG A 725 36.92 2.28 -25.67
N GLY A 726 36.50 2.62 -24.46
CA GLY A 726 36.98 1.96 -23.25
C GLY A 726 36.46 2.57 -21.95
N VAL A 727 36.76 1.90 -20.85
CA VAL A 727 36.55 2.38 -19.48
C VAL A 727 37.91 2.44 -18.79
N GLU A 728 38.21 3.56 -18.15
CA GLU A 728 39.42 3.74 -17.34
C GLU A 728 39.01 3.82 -15.86
N VAL A 729 39.55 2.96 -15.01
CA VAL A 729 39.24 2.93 -13.57
C VAL A 729 40.49 3.33 -12.79
N HIS A 730 40.43 4.49 -12.13
CA HIS A 730 41.51 5.02 -11.29
C HIS A 730 41.40 4.46 -9.87
N LEU A 731 41.84 3.22 -9.70
CA LEU A 731 41.93 2.53 -8.42
C LEU A 731 43.39 2.42 -7.99
N VAL A 732 43.67 2.70 -6.72
CA VAL A 732 44.96 2.43 -6.07
C VAL A 732 44.73 1.42 -4.94
N SER A 733 45.43 0.29 -4.97
CA SER A 733 45.32 -0.77 -3.97
C SER A 733 46.62 -1.56 -3.86
N SER A 734 47.11 -1.81 -2.63
CA SER A 734 48.27 -2.68 -2.42
C SER A 734 47.98 -4.17 -2.66
N SER A 735 46.70 -4.55 -2.71
CA SER A 735 46.24 -5.90 -3.03
C SER A 735 44.78 -5.85 -3.48
N ALA A 736 44.50 -6.25 -4.71
CA ALA A 736 43.17 -6.31 -5.28
C ALA A 736 42.91 -7.69 -5.90
N GLN A 737 41.73 -8.25 -5.67
CA GLN A 737 41.15 -9.36 -6.43
C GLN A 737 39.75 -8.93 -6.86
N LEU A 738 39.64 -8.34 -8.05
CA LEU A 738 38.41 -7.71 -8.51
C LEU A 738 38.12 -7.96 -9.98
N THR A 739 36.85 -7.87 -10.32
CA THR A 739 36.35 -7.89 -11.69
C THR A 739 35.82 -6.51 -12.04
N VAL A 740 36.32 -5.94 -13.14
CA VAL A 740 35.75 -4.72 -13.75
C VAL A 740 35.01 -5.12 -15.00
N SER A 741 33.69 -4.95 -14.98
CA SER A 741 32.79 -5.31 -16.07
C SER A 741 32.08 -4.08 -16.64
N LEU A 742 31.92 -4.06 -17.95
CA LEU A 742 31.11 -3.09 -18.68
C LEU A 742 29.95 -3.83 -19.34
N TYR A 743 28.75 -3.31 -19.13
CA TYR A 743 27.51 -3.80 -19.73
C TYR A 743 26.84 -2.70 -20.56
N GLY A 744 25.96 -3.10 -21.47
CA GLY A 744 25.09 -2.19 -22.23
C GLY A 744 23.65 -2.64 -22.29
N ASP A 745 22.74 -1.68 -22.40
CA ASP A 745 21.31 -1.89 -22.65
C ASP A 745 20.69 -0.71 -23.41
N ASN A 746 19.46 -0.87 -23.90
CA ASN A 746 18.72 0.14 -24.66
C ASN A 746 17.47 0.64 -23.92
N GLY A 747 17.54 0.71 -22.59
CA GLY A 747 16.43 1.12 -21.71
C GLY A 747 15.67 -0.06 -21.09
N SER A 748 15.98 -1.29 -21.50
CA SER A 748 15.34 -2.51 -21.00
C SER A 748 15.79 -2.92 -19.61
N ARG A 749 16.92 -2.37 -19.10
CA ARG A 749 17.61 -2.82 -17.87
C ARG A 749 18.05 -4.29 -17.87
N CYS A 750 17.96 -4.98 -19.01
CA CYS A 750 18.55 -6.29 -19.22
C CYS A 750 20.00 -6.09 -19.71
N LEU A 751 20.95 -6.27 -18.80
CA LEU A 751 22.36 -5.96 -19.02
C LEU A 751 23.01 -6.99 -19.97
N SER A 752 23.56 -6.51 -21.09
CA SER A 752 24.40 -7.32 -21.98
C SER A 752 25.88 -7.05 -21.67
N LEU A 753 26.66 -8.07 -21.32
CA LEU A 753 28.09 -7.91 -21.06
C LEU A 753 28.83 -7.51 -22.35
N ILE A 754 29.58 -6.41 -22.28
CA ILE A 754 30.39 -5.88 -23.39
C ILE A 754 31.86 -6.30 -23.22
N ALA A 755 32.41 -6.06 -22.03
CA ALA A 755 33.80 -6.35 -21.71
C ALA A 755 33.93 -6.62 -20.21
N SER A 756 34.88 -7.47 -19.83
CA SER A 756 35.23 -7.72 -18.43
C SER A 756 36.73 -7.96 -18.31
N VAL A 757 37.32 -7.54 -17.20
CA VAL A 757 38.70 -7.85 -16.83
C VAL A 757 38.77 -8.27 -15.37
N GLU A 758 39.51 -9.34 -15.11
CA GLU A 758 39.87 -9.78 -13.77
C GLU A 758 41.24 -9.20 -13.40
N VAL A 759 41.35 -8.69 -12.19
CA VAL A 759 42.54 -8.04 -11.64
C VAL A 759 42.92 -8.78 -10.38
N ASP A 760 44.15 -9.30 -10.32
CA ASP A 760 44.74 -9.97 -9.16
C ASP A 760 46.13 -9.37 -8.89
N GLY A 761 46.33 -8.80 -7.70
CA GLY A 761 47.57 -8.17 -7.26
C GLY A 761 47.45 -6.68 -6.93
N SER A 762 48.58 -6.00 -6.75
CA SER A 762 48.64 -4.56 -6.49
C SER A 762 48.29 -3.74 -7.73
N VAL A 763 47.56 -2.64 -7.54
CA VAL A 763 47.12 -1.71 -8.59
C VAL A 763 47.63 -0.32 -8.23
N ASP A 764 48.60 0.18 -8.98
CA ASP A 764 49.19 1.52 -8.79
C ASP A 764 48.97 2.45 -9.99
N ALA A 765 48.28 1.97 -11.03
CA ALA A 765 47.97 2.69 -12.26
C ALA A 765 46.52 2.44 -12.69
N PRO A 766 45.90 3.35 -13.47
CA PRO A 766 44.52 3.18 -13.92
C PRO A 766 44.31 1.90 -14.72
N LEU A 767 43.26 1.15 -14.40
CA LEU A 767 42.86 -0.05 -15.12
C LEU A 767 42.11 0.36 -16.39
N LEU A 768 42.60 -0.06 -17.55
CA LEU A 768 41.94 0.21 -18.83
C LEU A 768 41.21 -1.05 -19.32
N LEU A 769 39.89 -0.94 -19.45
CA LEU A 769 39.03 -1.94 -20.09
C LEU A 769 38.68 -1.47 -21.51
N PRO A 770 39.39 -1.94 -22.56
CA PRO A 770 39.13 -1.52 -23.93
C PRO A 770 37.82 -2.12 -24.47
N VAL A 771 37.11 -1.33 -25.27
CA VAL A 771 35.94 -1.79 -26.04
C VAL A 771 36.36 -1.98 -27.48
N ILE A 772 36.43 -3.24 -27.92
CA ILE A 772 37.04 -3.63 -29.19
C ILE A 772 36.10 -3.36 -30.39
N PHE A 773 34.79 -3.33 -30.17
CA PHE A 773 33.78 -3.11 -31.21
C PHE A 773 32.77 -2.03 -30.81
N PRO A 774 32.30 -1.20 -31.75
CA PRO A 774 31.24 -0.24 -31.48
C PRO A 774 29.97 -0.97 -31.05
N CYS A 775 29.55 -0.79 -29.80
CA CYS A 775 28.33 -1.40 -29.29
C CYS A 775 27.14 -0.44 -29.47
N PRO A 776 26.00 -0.89 -30.06
CA PRO A 776 24.85 -0.05 -30.33
C PRO A 776 23.94 0.14 -29.09
N PHE A 777 24.54 0.48 -27.95
CA PHE A 777 23.82 0.69 -26.70
C PHE A 777 23.68 2.17 -26.34
N ILE A 778 22.51 2.56 -25.85
CA ILE A 778 22.22 3.92 -25.38
C ILE A 778 22.56 4.07 -23.89
N TYR A 779 22.50 2.98 -23.13
CA TYR A 779 22.86 2.93 -21.72
C TYR A 779 24.03 1.96 -21.51
N PHE A 780 24.98 2.37 -20.66
CA PHE A 780 26.13 1.56 -20.27
C PHE A 780 26.19 1.46 -18.76
N SER A 781 26.49 0.28 -18.23
CA SER A 781 26.70 0.05 -16.80
C SER A 781 28.12 -0.41 -16.55
N VAL A 782 28.88 0.32 -15.75
CA VAL A 782 30.19 -0.13 -15.26
C VAL A 782 30.02 -0.74 -13.88
N SER A 783 30.64 -1.89 -13.63
CA SER A 783 30.64 -2.59 -12.36
C SER A 783 32.07 -2.93 -11.95
N ILE A 784 32.45 -2.65 -10.72
CA ILE A 784 33.71 -3.01 -10.08
C ILE A 784 33.32 -3.81 -8.84
N GLU A 785 33.69 -5.08 -8.78
CA GLU A 785 33.31 -5.97 -7.68
C GLU A 785 34.47 -6.89 -7.31
N GLY A 786 34.78 -7.02 -6.02
CA GLY A 786 35.87 -7.88 -5.54
C GLY A 786 36.41 -7.47 -4.18
N THR A 787 37.59 -7.96 -3.82
CA THR A 787 38.31 -7.59 -2.60
C THR A 787 39.44 -6.61 -2.92
N VAL A 788 39.65 -5.61 -2.06
CA VAL A 788 40.79 -4.68 -2.13
C VAL A 788 41.41 -4.49 -0.76
N ALA A 789 42.64 -3.97 -0.68
CA ALA A 789 43.25 -3.68 0.61
C ALA A 789 42.48 -2.58 1.36
N ALA A 790 42.43 -2.64 2.68
CA ALA A 790 41.87 -1.54 3.49
C ALA A 790 42.65 -0.24 3.20
N GLY A 791 41.93 0.85 2.97
CA GLY A 791 42.49 2.14 2.54
C GLY A 791 42.71 2.28 1.03
N SER A 792 42.35 1.27 0.22
CA SER A 792 42.38 1.40 -1.25
C SER A 792 41.51 2.53 -1.73
N ALA A 793 41.95 3.27 -2.74
CA ALA A 793 41.32 4.51 -3.18
C ALA A 793 40.82 4.41 -4.63
N LEU A 794 39.50 4.56 -4.82
CA LEU A 794 38.88 4.75 -6.14
C LEU A 794 38.60 6.24 -6.33
N SER A 795 39.36 6.89 -7.23
CA SER A 795 39.30 8.34 -7.43
C SER A 795 38.43 8.76 -8.63
N ALA A 796 38.40 7.94 -9.69
CA ALA A 796 37.60 8.22 -10.88
C ALA A 796 37.32 6.96 -11.71
N VAL A 797 36.25 7.01 -12.50
CA VAL A 797 35.94 6.04 -13.57
C VAL A 797 35.64 6.82 -14.84
N ASN A 798 36.49 6.75 -15.87
CA ASN A 798 36.29 7.53 -17.09
C ASN A 798 35.71 6.66 -18.21
N LEU A 799 34.71 7.20 -18.91
CA LEU A 799 34.22 6.62 -20.15
C LEU A 799 34.93 7.30 -21.32
N VAL A 800 35.73 6.50 -22.04
CA VAL A 800 36.50 6.94 -23.21
C VAL A 800 35.67 6.66 -24.45
N TYR A 801 35.25 7.69 -25.18
CA TYR A 801 34.48 7.60 -26.44
C TYR A 801 35.04 8.57 -27.48
#